data_AF-A0A1W9LRL7-F1
#
_entry.id   AF-A0A1W9LRL7-F1
#
_cell.length_a   1.000
_cell.length_b   1.000
_cell.length_c   1.000
_cell.angle_alpha   90.00
_cell.angle_beta   90.00
_cell.angle_gamma   90.00
#
_symmetry.space_group_name_H-M   'P 1'
#
loop_
_entity.id
_entity.type
_entity.pdbx_description
1 polymer ?
#
loop_
_entity_poly.entity_id
_entity_poly.type
_entity_poly.pdbx_seq_one_letter_code
_entity_poly.pdbx_strand_id
1 'polypeptide(L)'
;MKHLQTFQVFPDIPEELAFLETLSRNIWWCWQYHGVELFRRIDPRLWSWSGRNPILFLTYIPQKRLEELSKDTSFLSHLQRVQKDYERMCNLPPLPPLPEREGGKAGDALQATPRSALSKREGGKAGDSPLRPGEGLGEGLVAYFSMEFGIHESIPLYGGGLGILAGDHLKAASDMKIPLIGIGLLYRGGYFRQFLDQDGWQQEEYPETDIYHLPLERAKDRQDNDIKVSIDGPDGKVHAVVWRLMVGCIPLYLLDTNIAENSPEAREITARLYAGEQKIRVYQEILLGVGGMRALDAMGIHPAVCHLNEGHSAFSSIERLYQIMTAHHVNLKTALEIIPRTTVFTTHTPVAAGNEEFHPDLMRPFLKPLAERLNIPVEEVLSWGQAPDAGSDAPMSMFVLGSRMSQYCNGVSKLHGKVSRQLWAHIWRDLPENEVPITHITNGIHIPSWLSHEMALLFDRYIGPEWCLHPSQPDNEERIDHIYDEELWRAHVMNRSRLIRTCRKMMIQQYKRRNAPKDILRDAELALDQDVLTIAFARRFATYKRAYLLLQDPDRLEAILTSKTHPVQFVFAGKAHPRDNEGKDLIRRLIHFARRANIRHRMVFIEDYDIHLARHLVHGADVWLNTPRRPLEACGTSGMKAAINGVLNVSVLDGWWCEGYSDKRGWRIGNGEEYTDPAYQDAVESQALYNVLENEVIPCFYDRKNGDIPARWLMMMKESMKMAMRIFCSHRMVAEYHSRFYQPAKSRMTELVSQNAQEAVESAARLERLRSLWKHIRIEEPIRENDGHFRVGESFRVMTTVNLGEIRPDEVDVELYYGILKSVDALSLGHCERMDMLQAHGNGVYLYSCNISCNVSGRYGFTARVIPKGDDRIRFAPGGFITWA
;
A
#
# COMPACT_ATOMS: atom_id res chain seq x y z
N MET A 1 3.24 18.99 40.28
CA MET A 1 4.14 18.00 40.90
C MET A 1 5.30 17.77 39.93
N LYS A 2 6.57 17.98 40.32
CA LYS A 2 7.70 18.01 39.35
C LYS A 2 8.65 16.80 39.37
N HIS A 3 8.51 15.84 40.28
CA HIS A 3 9.31 14.61 40.26
C HIS A 3 8.50 13.44 40.81
N LEU A 4 7.89 12.65 39.93
CA LEU A 4 7.36 11.33 40.26
C LEU A 4 8.46 10.31 39.96
N GLN A 5 8.81 9.47 40.93
CA GLN A 5 9.61 8.29 40.68
C GLN A 5 8.67 7.20 40.16
N THR A 6 9.00 6.61 39.01
CA THR A 6 8.22 5.52 38.41
C THR A 6 8.93 4.19 38.67
N PHE A 7 8.17 3.13 38.91
CA PHE A 7 8.64 1.75 38.95
C PHE A 7 7.65 0.88 38.19
N GLN A 8 8.12 -0.20 37.59
CA GLN A 8 7.31 -1.10 36.79
C GLN A 8 7.22 -2.46 37.47
N VAL A 9 6.01 -3.03 37.49
CA VAL A 9 5.75 -4.37 38.01
C VAL A 9 5.26 -5.21 36.84
N PHE A 10 5.94 -6.32 36.58
CA PHE A 10 5.56 -7.29 35.56
C PHE A 10 4.88 -8.48 36.22
N PRO A 11 3.94 -9.16 35.52
CA PRO A 11 3.43 -10.44 35.99
C PRO A 11 4.58 -11.46 36.06
N ASP A 12 4.54 -12.35 37.06
CA ASP A 12 5.49 -13.46 37.17
C ASP A 12 4.95 -14.63 36.33
N ILE A 13 5.38 -14.71 35.06
CA ILE A 13 4.90 -15.72 34.13
C ILE A 13 5.63 -17.05 34.42
N PRO A 14 4.93 -18.14 34.80
CA PRO A 14 5.54 -19.44 35.03
C PRO A 14 6.35 -19.92 33.82
N GLU A 15 7.42 -20.68 34.05
CA GLU A 15 8.33 -21.16 33.00
C GLU A 15 7.58 -21.93 31.89
N GLU A 16 6.56 -22.71 32.24
CA GLU A 16 5.73 -23.44 31.29
C GLU A 16 4.91 -22.54 30.36
N LEU A 17 4.73 -21.27 30.74
CA LEU A 17 3.98 -20.24 30.01
C LEU A 17 4.88 -19.18 29.38
N ALA A 18 6.21 -19.29 29.49
CA ALA A 18 7.17 -18.27 29.07
C ALA A 18 6.99 -17.80 27.62
N PHE A 19 6.53 -18.68 26.71
CA PHE A 19 6.26 -18.31 25.31
C PHE A 19 5.18 -17.21 25.16
N LEU A 20 4.30 -17.02 26.15
CA LEU A 20 3.32 -15.91 26.12
C LEU A 20 4.01 -14.55 26.10
N GLU A 21 5.18 -14.39 26.72
CA GLU A 21 5.97 -13.15 26.65
C GLU A 21 6.43 -12.88 25.24
N THR A 22 7.05 -13.88 24.59
CA THR A 22 7.49 -13.79 23.19
C THR A 22 6.32 -13.50 22.27
N LEU A 23 5.21 -14.24 22.41
CA LEU A 23 4.03 -14.08 21.58
C LEU A 23 3.39 -12.70 21.77
N SER A 24 3.33 -12.19 23.01
CA SER A 24 2.75 -10.87 23.28
C SER A 24 3.50 -9.71 22.61
N ARG A 25 4.81 -9.89 22.34
CA ARG A 25 5.72 -8.88 21.77
C ARG A 25 5.89 -8.97 20.25
N ASN A 26 5.31 -9.98 19.60
CA ASN A 26 5.33 -10.12 18.14
C ASN A 26 3.91 -10.16 17.58
N ILE A 27 3.54 -9.23 16.70
CA ILE A 27 2.17 -9.09 16.19
C ILE A 27 1.73 -10.24 15.27
N TRP A 28 2.60 -11.20 14.96
CA TRP A 28 2.28 -12.44 14.25
C TRP A 28 0.99 -13.11 14.71
N TRP A 29 0.72 -13.12 16.02
CA TRP A 29 -0.51 -13.73 16.55
C TRP A 29 -1.80 -13.13 15.97
N CYS A 30 -1.79 -11.88 15.48
CA CYS A 30 -3.02 -11.18 15.11
C CYS A 30 -3.61 -11.64 13.77
N TRP A 31 -2.84 -12.35 12.94
CA TRP A 31 -3.33 -13.04 11.74
C TRP A 31 -3.29 -14.56 11.84
N GLN A 32 -3.12 -15.08 13.06
CA GLN A 32 -3.09 -16.51 13.36
C GLN A 32 -4.22 -16.85 14.32
N TYR A 33 -5.21 -17.62 13.84
CA TYR A 33 -6.40 -17.93 14.64
C TYR A 33 -6.05 -18.55 15.99
N HIS A 34 -5.17 -19.56 16.00
CA HIS A 34 -4.73 -20.23 17.23
C HIS A 34 -3.98 -19.28 18.19
N GLY A 35 -3.24 -18.30 17.65
CA GLY A 35 -2.59 -17.24 18.44
C GLY A 35 -3.60 -16.34 19.15
N VAL A 36 -4.63 -15.85 18.44
CA VAL A 36 -5.71 -15.05 19.05
C VAL A 36 -6.48 -15.87 20.11
N GLU A 37 -6.76 -17.13 19.82
CA GLU A 37 -7.52 -18.01 20.72
C GLU A 37 -6.77 -18.34 22.01
N LEU A 38 -5.42 -18.35 22.00
CA LEU A 38 -4.66 -18.50 23.24
C LEU A 38 -5.01 -17.40 24.24
N PHE A 39 -4.93 -16.13 23.82
CA PHE A 39 -5.27 -15.00 24.69
C PHE A 39 -6.75 -15.04 25.12
N ARG A 40 -7.66 -15.36 24.18
CA ARG A 40 -9.09 -15.45 24.48
C ARG A 40 -9.42 -16.55 25.49
N ARG A 41 -8.74 -17.71 25.44
CA ARG A 41 -8.96 -18.84 26.38
C ARG A 41 -8.50 -18.51 27.81
N ILE A 42 -7.56 -17.59 27.99
CA ILE A 42 -7.11 -17.19 29.32
C ILE A 42 -8.23 -16.47 30.07
N ASP A 43 -8.77 -15.40 29.47
CA ASP A 43 -9.96 -14.67 29.93
C ASP A 43 -10.63 -13.91 28.76
N PRO A 44 -11.80 -14.36 28.26
CA PRO A 44 -12.47 -13.73 27.12
C PRO A 44 -12.97 -12.31 27.39
N ARG A 45 -13.35 -12.01 28.64
CA ARG A 45 -13.93 -10.70 29.00
C ARG A 45 -12.82 -9.67 29.11
N LEU A 46 -11.73 -10.02 29.80
CA LEU A 46 -10.57 -9.16 29.95
C LEU A 46 -9.89 -8.93 28.58
N TRP A 47 -9.84 -9.94 27.70
CA TRP A 47 -9.32 -9.80 26.34
C TRP A 47 -10.10 -8.79 25.51
N SER A 48 -11.44 -8.80 25.62
CA SER A 48 -12.28 -7.78 24.97
C SER A 48 -12.11 -6.40 25.60
N TRP A 49 -11.94 -6.32 26.93
CA TRP A 49 -11.80 -5.06 27.65
C TRP A 49 -10.47 -4.37 27.38
N SER A 50 -9.37 -5.13 27.29
CA SER A 50 -8.03 -4.62 26.99
C SER A 50 -7.86 -4.13 25.54
N GLY A 51 -8.95 -4.03 24.77
CA GLY A 51 -8.88 -3.68 23.35
C GLY A 51 -8.17 -4.74 22.51
N ARG A 52 -8.07 -5.99 22.99
CA ARG A 52 -7.28 -7.08 22.37
C ARG A 52 -5.80 -6.73 22.24
N ASN A 53 -5.30 -6.04 23.25
CA ASN A 53 -3.88 -5.76 23.40
C ASN A 53 -3.27 -6.80 24.35
N PRO A 54 -2.32 -7.64 23.90
CA PRO A 54 -1.76 -8.72 24.71
C PRO A 54 -0.89 -8.21 25.86
N ILE A 55 -0.17 -7.09 25.68
CA ILE A 55 0.65 -6.50 26.74
C ILE A 55 -0.25 -5.99 27.87
N LEU A 56 -1.25 -5.17 27.51
CA LEU A 56 -2.23 -4.68 28.48
C LEU A 56 -2.99 -5.85 29.13
N PHE A 57 -3.37 -6.84 28.35
CA PHE A 57 -4.08 -8.03 28.83
C PHE A 57 -3.28 -8.75 29.92
N LEU A 58 -2.01 -9.11 29.64
CA LEU A 58 -1.15 -9.84 30.58
C LEU A 58 -0.94 -9.06 31.89
N THR A 59 -0.85 -7.73 31.84
CA THR A 59 -0.72 -6.88 33.03
C THR A 59 -1.90 -6.99 34.00
N TYR A 60 -3.12 -7.23 33.50
CA TYR A 60 -4.33 -7.30 34.32
C TYR A 60 -4.78 -8.73 34.67
N ILE A 61 -4.08 -9.76 34.19
CA ILE A 61 -4.40 -11.14 34.55
C ILE A 61 -3.99 -11.37 36.02
N PRO A 62 -4.89 -11.91 36.87
CA PRO A 62 -4.50 -12.30 38.22
C PRO A 62 -3.43 -13.41 38.22
N GLN A 63 -2.40 -13.28 39.06
CA GLN A 63 -1.31 -14.27 39.16
C GLN A 63 -1.80 -15.72 39.32
N LYS A 64 -2.81 -15.93 40.19
CA LYS A 64 -3.46 -17.23 40.40
C LYS A 64 -3.94 -17.87 39.09
N ARG A 65 -4.43 -17.08 38.13
CA ARG A 65 -4.91 -17.58 36.84
C ARG A 65 -3.77 -18.12 35.98
N LEU A 66 -2.59 -17.48 36.01
CA LEU A 66 -1.39 -17.97 35.33
C LEU A 66 -0.92 -19.30 35.95
N GLU A 67 -0.91 -19.41 37.27
CA GLU A 67 -0.56 -20.64 37.99
C GLU A 67 -1.53 -21.80 37.76
N GLU A 68 -2.82 -21.51 37.55
CA GLU A 68 -3.80 -22.52 37.14
C GLU A 68 -3.52 -23.02 35.72
N LEU A 69 -3.22 -22.10 34.79
CA LEU A 69 -2.96 -22.43 33.39
C LEU A 69 -1.64 -23.16 33.18
N SER A 70 -0.62 -22.91 34.02
CA SER A 70 0.64 -23.66 33.97
C SER A 70 0.48 -25.13 34.34
N LYS A 71 -0.67 -25.53 34.90
CA LYS A 71 -1.03 -26.91 35.23
C LYS A 71 -2.11 -27.49 34.31
N ASP A 72 -2.66 -26.70 33.38
CA ASP A 72 -3.70 -27.13 32.44
C ASP A 72 -3.08 -27.76 31.19
N THR A 73 -3.08 -29.10 31.12
CA THR A 73 -2.55 -29.87 30.00
C THR A 73 -3.17 -29.49 28.64
N SER A 74 -4.46 -29.13 28.60
CA SER A 74 -5.14 -28.72 27.37
C SER A 74 -4.66 -27.36 26.88
N PHE A 75 -4.44 -26.43 27.81
CA PHE A 75 -3.89 -25.11 27.49
C PHE A 75 -2.44 -25.21 27.03
N LEU A 76 -1.60 -25.92 27.77
CA LEU A 76 -0.19 -26.13 27.43
C LEU A 76 -0.01 -26.81 26.06
N SER A 77 -0.83 -27.81 25.74
CA SER A 77 -0.81 -28.45 24.42
C SER A 77 -1.16 -27.48 23.29
N HIS A 78 -2.08 -26.54 23.54
CA HIS A 78 -2.41 -25.50 22.57
C HIS A 78 -1.26 -24.49 22.43
N LEU A 79 -0.67 -24.07 23.56
CA LEU A 79 0.47 -23.15 23.60
C LEU A 79 1.66 -23.71 22.80
N GLN A 80 2.01 -24.98 23.03
CA GLN A 80 3.10 -25.66 22.33
C GLN A 80 2.86 -25.78 20.82
N ARG A 81 1.62 -25.96 20.36
CA ARG A 81 1.32 -25.96 18.92
C ARG A 81 1.57 -24.60 18.30
N VAL A 82 1.06 -23.53 18.92
CA VAL A 82 1.28 -22.16 18.45
C VAL A 82 2.75 -21.80 18.48
N GLN A 83 3.49 -22.24 19.51
CA GLN A 83 4.93 -22.07 19.58
C GLN A 83 5.64 -22.73 18.40
N LYS A 84 5.32 -23.99 18.07
CA LYS A 84 5.90 -24.68 16.91
C LYS A 84 5.61 -23.98 15.58
N ASP A 85 4.40 -23.45 15.43
CA ASP A 85 4.01 -22.72 14.22
C ASP A 85 4.77 -21.38 14.12
N TYR A 86 4.91 -20.68 15.25
CA TYR A 86 5.71 -19.45 15.36
C TYR A 86 7.18 -19.72 15.03
N GLU A 87 7.78 -20.75 15.61
CA GLU A 87 9.17 -21.14 15.37
C GLU A 87 9.41 -21.56 13.91
N ARG A 88 8.47 -22.29 13.30
CA ARG A 88 8.53 -22.64 11.88
C ARG A 88 8.56 -21.39 10.98
N MET A 89 7.83 -20.35 11.35
CA MET A 89 7.80 -19.12 10.57
C MET A 89 9.04 -18.25 10.85
N CYS A 90 9.31 -17.94 12.12
CA CYS A 90 10.23 -16.90 12.55
C CYS A 90 11.66 -17.37 12.86
N ASN A 91 11.88 -18.65 13.16
CA ASN A 91 13.20 -19.19 13.56
C ASN A 91 13.91 -19.99 12.46
N LEU A 92 13.34 -20.09 11.25
CA LEU A 92 14.05 -20.68 10.11
C LEU A 92 14.91 -19.60 9.42
N PRO A 93 16.17 -19.89 9.06
CA PRO A 93 16.98 -18.98 8.24
C PRO A 93 16.26 -18.63 6.92
N PRO A 94 16.60 -17.50 6.27
CA PRO A 94 16.03 -17.12 4.99
C PRO A 94 16.08 -18.32 4.03
N LEU A 95 14.98 -18.55 3.29
CA LEU A 95 14.94 -19.62 2.29
C LEU A 95 16.10 -19.41 1.30
N PRO A 96 16.79 -20.48 0.87
CA PRO A 96 17.71 -20.39 -0.25
C PRO A 96 16.94 -19.84 -1.48
N PRO A 97 17.61 -19.10 -2.38
CA PRO A 97 16.96 -18.53 -3.55
C PRO A 97 16.18 -19.60 -4.32
N LEU A 98 15.00 -19.22 -4.82
CA LEU A 98 14.18 -20.07 -5.68
C LEU A 98 15.04 -20.59 -6.85
N PRO A 99 14.87 -21.85 -7.27
CA PRO A 99 15.65 -22.40 -8.36
C PRO A 99 15.44 -21.53 -9.60
N GLU A 100 16.56 -21.10 -10.19
CA GLU A 100 16.56 -20.49 -11.52
C GLU A 100 15.77 -21.41 -12.45
N ARG A 101 14.84 -20.84 -13.22
CA ARG A 101 14.26 -21.57 -14.34
C ARG A 101 15.41 -21.91 -15.27
N GLU A 102 15.82 -23.18 -15.28
CA GLU A 102 16.80 -23.69 -16.21
C GLU A 102 16.35 -23.33 -17.63
N GLY A 103 17.06 -22.39 -18.23
CA GLY A 103 17.05 -22.18 -19.66
C GLY A 103 17.57 -23.46 -20.29
N GLY A 104 16.71 -24.14 -21.06
CA GLY A 104 17.06 -25.40 -21.68
C GLY A 104 18.30 -25.28 -22.57
N LYS A 105 19.31 -26.11 -22.29
CA LYS A 105 20.16 -26.73 -23.30
C LYS A 105 20.48 -28.15 -22.86
N ALA A 106 20.14 -29.10 -23.73
CA ALA A 106 20.46 -30.51 -23.61
C ALA A 106 21.98 -30.73 -23.68
N GLY A 107 22.49 -31.68 -22.89
CA GLY A 107 23.86 -32.18 -23.04
C GLY A 107 24.43 -32.85 -21.79
N ASP A 108 24.22 -34.18 -21.73
CA ASP A 108 25.05 -35.21 -21.08
C ASP A 108 25.22 -35.29 -19.55
N ALA A 109 24.82 -36.47 -19.07
CA ALA A 109 25.01 -36.99 -17.73
C ALA A 109 26.48 -37.29 -17.41
N LEU A 110 26.87 -37.15 -16.15
CA LEU A 110 27.76 -38.10 -15.48
C LEU A 110 27.69 -37.97 -13.94
N GLN A 111 27.74 -39.15 -13.32
CA GLN A 111 27.60 -39.51 -11.91
C GLN A 111 28.57 -38.79 -10.97
N ALA A 112 28.10 -38.40 -9.78
CA ALA A 112 28.83 -38.59 -8.52
C ALA A 112 27.91 -38.37 -7.29
N THR A 113 27.87 -39.35 -6.39
CA THR A 113 27.52 -39.17 -4.96
C THR A 113 28.82 -38.94 -4.18
N PRO A 114 28.80 -38.27 -3.00
CA PRO A 114 28.74 -39.06 -1.77
C PRO A 114 28.09 -38.38 -0.52
N ARG A 115 27.43 -39.25 0.27
CA ARG A 115 27.50 -39.44 1.74
C ARG A 115 27.54 -38.24 2.71
N SER A 116 26.49 -38.20 3.53
CA SER A 116 26.48 -38.18 5.01
C SER A 116 27.55 -37.39 5.78
N ALA A 117 27.10 -36.36 6.50
CA ALA A 117 27.68 -35.96 7.78
C ALA A 117 26.58 -35.44 8.73
N LEU A 118 25.91 -36.37 9.41
CA LEU A 118 25.28 -36.12 10.70
C LEU A 118 26.41 -35.95 11.73
N SER A 119 26.59 -34.76 12.28
CA SER A 119 27.35 -34.58 13.52
C SER A 119 26.45 -33.92 14.56
N LYS A 120 26.18 -34.68 15.61
CA LYS A 120 25.50 -34.28 16.84
C LYS A 120 26.13 -33.00 17.43
N ARG A 121 25.28 -32.05 17.82
CA ARG A 121 25.54 -31.15 18.95
C ARG A 121 24.36 -31.29 19.92
N GLU A 122 24.58 -32.08 20.96
CA GLU A 122 23.76 -32.09 22.18
C GLU A 122 24.26 -30.98 23.11
N GLY A 123 23.33 -30.30 23.79
CA GLY A 123 23.61 -29.48 24.97
C GLY A 123 23.70 -27.97 24.75
N GLY A 124 22.55 -27.32 24.52
CA GLY A 124 22.38 -25.87 24.67
C GLY A 124 21.07 -25.59 25.41
N LYS A 125 21.15 -24.88 26.54
CA LYS A 125 20.00 -24.52 27.39
C LYS A 125 18.99 -23.69 26.59
N ALA A 126 17.70 -23.93 26.81
CA ALA A 126 16.62 -23.07 26.35
C ALA A 126 16.81 -21.67 26.97
N GLY A 127 17.19 -20.69 26.15
CA GLY A 127 17.51 -19.33 26.58
C GLY A 127 18.32 -18.52 25.57
N ASP A 128 18.39 -18.94 24.30
CA ASP A 128 19.08 -18.16 23.27
C ASP A 128 18.22 -16.96 22.85
N SER A 129 18.81 -15.79 23.06
CA SER A 129 18.35 -14.44 22.70
C SER A 129 17.73 -14.38 21.30
N PRO A 130 16.71 -13.54 21.05
CA PRO A 130 16.32 -13.21 19.68
C PRO A 130 17.53 -12.68 18.92
N LEU A 131 17.63 -13.04 17.63
CA LEU A 131 18.67 -12.62 16.69
C LEU A 131 19.09 -11.16 16.94
N ARG A 132 20.39 -10.93 17.08
CA ARG A 132 20.97 -9.59 17.29
C ARG A 132 20.64 -8.70 16.08
N PRO A 133 20.47 -7.38 16.24
CA PRO A 133 20.26 -6.47 15.12
C PRO A 133 21.39 -6.62 14.09
N GLY A 134 21.06 -7.12 12.90
CA GLY A 134 22.01 -7.31 11.78
C GLY A 134 22.56 -8.73 11.58
N GLU A 135 22.43 -9.65 12.54
CA GLU A 135 22.80 -11.06 12.33
C GLU A 135 21.65 -11.79 11.62
N GLY A 136 21.85 -12.16 10.35
CA GLY A 136 20.88 -12.90 9.53
C GLY A 136 20.10 -12.08 8.49
N LEU A 137 20.26 -10.75 8.46
CA LEU A 137 19.75 -9.92 7.37
C LEU A 137 20.72 -10.00 6.20
N GLY A 138 20.47 -10.95 5.29
CA GLY A 138 21.34 -11.26 4.16
C GLY A 138 21.54 -10.12 3.16
N GLU A 139 22.45 -10.32 2.21
CA GLU A 139 22.65 -9.44 1.06
C GLU A 139 21.32 -9.12 0.37
N GLY A 140 21.02 -7.83 0.15
CA GLY A 140 19.81 -7.42 -0.58
C GLY A 140 18.61 -6.95 0.26
N LEU A 141 18.86 -6.45 1.47
CA LEU A 141 17.84 -5.91 2.35
C LEU A 141 17.09 -4.72 1.71
N VAL A 142 15.75 -4.73 1.85
CA VAL A 142 14.85 -3.65 1.44
C VAL A 142 14.41 -2.84 2.66
N ALA A 143 14.59 -1.52 2.63
CA ALA A 143 14.01 -0.60 3.61
C ALA A 143 12.71 0.02 3.06
N TYR A 144 11.58 -0.32 3.68
CA TYR A 144 10.24 0.15 3.31
C TYR A 144 9.82 1.30 4.23
N PHE A 145 9.82 2.52 3.69
CA PHE A 145 9.47 3.73 4.42
C PHE A 145 8.00 4.07 4.26
N SER A 146 7.31 4.33 5.36
CA SER A 146 5.93 4.85 5.32
C SER A 146 5.59 5.71 6.52
N MET A 147 4.73 6.71 6.30
CA MET A 147 4.19 7.54 7.37
C MET A 147 3.17 6.81 8.24
N GLU A 148 2.56 5.72 7.77
CA GLU A 148 1.55 4.97 8.52
C GLU A 148 1.69 3.45 8.34
N PHE A 149 1.37 2.71 9.40
CA PHE A 149 1.33 1.25 9.42
C PHE A 149 0.06 0.76 10.14
N GLY A 150 -0.88 0.21 9.38
CA GLY A 150 -2.15 -0.34 9.85
C GLY A 150 -2.05 -1.85 10.06
N ILE A 151 -1.55 -2.26 11.22
CA ILE A 151 -1.23 -3.68 11.50
C ILE A 151 -2.35 -4.36 12.30
N HIS A 152 -2.76 -3.74 13.41
CA HIS A 152 -3.81 -4.21 14.32
C HIS A 152 -4.39 -3.01 15.10
N GLU A 153 -5.65 -3.07 15.51
CA GLU A 153 -6.37 -1.99 16.21
C GLU A 153 -5.74 -1.56 17.56
N SER A 154 -4.89 -2.41 18.16
CA SER A 154 -4.12 -2.06 19.36
C SER A 154 -2.90 -1.17 19.09
N ILE A 155 -2.55 -0.96 17.81
CA ILE A 155 -1.41 -0.16 17.36
C ILE A 155 -1.94 1.00 16.50
N PRO A 156 -2.18 2.19 17.08
CA PRO A 156 -2.85 3.28 16.40
C PRO A 156 -1.90 4.09 15.49
N LEU A 157 -1.19 3.42 14.59
CA LEU A 157 -0.18 4.04 13.70
C LEU A 157 -0.69 4.26 12.27
N TYR A 158 -2.00 4.37 12.07
CA TYR A 158 -2.59 4.60 10.74
C TYR A 158 -3.83 5.49 10.77
N GLY A 159 -4.09 6.13 9.64
CA GLY A 159 -5.26 6.97 9.37
C GLY A 159 -6.10 6.50 8.18
N GLY A 160 -5.55 5.69 7.26
CA GLY A 160 -6.29 5.27 6.08
C GLY A 160 -5.81 4.01 5.36
N GLY A 161 -6.13 3.94 4.07
CA GLY A 161 -5.85 2.78 3.22
C GLY A 161 -4.36 2.57 2.91
N LEU A 162 -3.57 3.64 2.92
CA LEU A 162 -2.11 3.60 2.71
C LEU A 162 -1.43 2.77 3.82
N GLY A 163 -1.81 3.02 5.07
CA GLY A 163 -1.26 2.33 6.24
C GLY A 163 -1.73 0.88 6.31
N ILE A 164 -3.00 0.60 5.98
CA ILE A 164 -3.46 -0.79 5.90
C ILE A 164 -2.68 -1.55 4.82
N LEU A 165 -2.40 -0.93 3.68
CA LEU A 165 -1.57 -1.54 2.65
C LEU A 165 -0.15 -1.80 3.15
N ALA A 166 0.48 -0.82 3.82
CA ALA A 166 1.80 -0.98 4.42
C ALA A 166 1.83 -2.16 5.41
N GLY A 167 0.80 -2.29 6.26
CA GLY A 167 0.64 -3.41 7.18
C GLY A 167 0.50 -4.76 6.46
N ASP A 168 -0.35 -4.84 5.44
CA ASP A 168 -0.52 -6.06 4.64
C ASP A 168 0.74 -6.40 3.83
N HIS A 169 1.53 -5.40 3.40
CA HIS A 169 2.82 -5.57 2.74
C HIS A 169 3.85 -6.20 3.70
N LEU A 170 3.97 -5.70 4.93
CA LEU A 170 4.88 -6.28 5.93
C LEU A 170 4.49 -7.71 6.29
N LYS A 171 3.19 -8.01 6.44
CA LYS A 171 2.72 -9.36 6.74
C LYS A 171 3.02 -10.34 5.60
N ALA A 172 2.73 -9.96 4.35
CA ALA A 172 3.07 -10.79 3.20
C ALA A 172 4.58 -10.97 3.03
N ALA A 173 5.39 -9.91 3.25
CA ALA A 173 6.84 -10.01 3.23
C ALA A 173 7.37 -10.95 4.33
N SER A 174 6.75 -10.95 5.51
CA SER A 174 7.03 -11.89 6.60
C SER A 174 6.76 -13.33 6.18
N ASP A 175 5.56 -13.62 5.67
CA ASP A 175 5.14 -14.97 5.27
C ASP A 175 6.03 -15.50 4.12
N MET A 176 6.43 -14.62 3.20
CA MET A 176 7.32 -14.93 2.08
C MET A 176 8.81 -14.91 2.42
N LYS A 177 9.18 -14.51 3.65
CA LYS A 177 10.57 -14.36 4.12
C LYS A 177 11.43 -13.45 3.25
N ILE A 178 10.84 -12.38 2.72
CA ILE A 178 11.58 -11.37 1.99
C ILE A 178 12.41 -10.55 2.98
N PRO A 179 13.71 -10.31 2.73
CA PRO A 179 14.56 -9.52 3.61
C PRO A 179 14.16 -8.05 3.54
N LEU A 180 13.17 -7.67 4.34
CA LEU A 180 12.57 -6.34 4.38
C LEU A 180 12.51 -5.84 5.82
N ILE A 181 12.67 -4.53 5.99
CA ILE A 181 12.44 -3.81 7.24
C ILE A 181 11.47 -2.65 7.00
N GLY A 182 10.58 -2.39 7.95
CA GLY A 182 9.67 -1.25 7.92
C GLY A 182 10.24 -0.07 8.69
N ILE A 183 10.12 1.16 8.17
CA ILE A 183 10.56 2.39 8.84
C ILE A 183 9.39 3.38 8.90
N GLY A 184 9.09 3.87 10.11
CA GLY A 184 7.99 4.80 10.36
C GLY A 184 8.24 5.72 11.56
N LEU A 185 7.18 6.41 11.98
CA LEU A 185 7.18 7.26 13.17
C LEU A 185 6.24 6.69 14.24
N LEU A 186 6.59 6.84 15.52
CA LEU A 186 5.76 6.42 16.64
C LEU A 186 4.82 7.56 17.06
N TYR A 187 3.57 7.54 16.63
CA TYR A 187 2.59 8.56 17.02
C TYR A 187 1.90 8.24 18.33
N ARG A 188 2.03 9.12 19.33
CA ARG A 188 1.42 8.92 20.65
C ARG A 188 -0.11 9.00 20.62
N GLY A 189 -0.67 9.99 19.94
CA GLY A 189 -2.12 10.18 19.79
C GLY A 189 -2.73 9.42 18.60
N GLY A 190 -1.91 8.74 17.80
CA GLY A 190 -2.32 8.13 16.53
C GLY A 190 -2.95 9.15 15.58
N TYR A 191 -4.04 8.73 14.90
CA TYR A 191 -4.86 9.64 14.08
C TYR A 191 -5.88 10.41 14.95
N PHE A 192 -7.11 9.92 15.09
CA PHE A 192 -8.07 10.40 16.09
C PHE A 192 -9.16 9.35 16.36
N ARG A 193 -9.76 9.43 17.55
CA ARG A 193 -11.00 8.73 17.90
C ARG A 193 -12.19 9.58 17.51
N GLN A 194 -13.11 8.97 16.75
CA GLN A 194 -14.32 9.64 16.30
C GLN A 194 -15.43 9.48 17.34
N PHE A 195 -16.14 10.56 17.63
CA PHE A 195 -17.46 10.49 18.25
C PHE A 195 -18.35 11.53 17.58
N LEU A 196 -19.66 11.32 17.65
CA LEU A 196 -20.63 12.25 17.09
C LEU A 196 -21.39 12.90 18.24
N ASP A 197 -21.73 14.17 18.08
CA ASP A 197 -22.58 14.87 19.02
C ASP A 197 -24.07 14.50 18.86
N GLN A 198 -24.95 15.22 19.55
CA GLN A 198 -26.39 14.96 19.51
C GLN A 198 -26.99 15.18 18.11
N ASP A 199 -26.42 16.06 17.30
CA ASP A 199 -26.87 16.37 15.95
C ASP A 199 -26.23 15.46 14.88
N GLY A 200 -25.31 14.59 15.29
CA GLY A 200 -24.59 13.70 14.38
C GLY A 200 -23.40 14.37 13.70
N TRP A 201 -22.95 15.54 14.20
CA TRP A 201 -21.72 16.16 13.74
C TRP A 201 -20.51 15.46 14.35
N GLN A 202 -19.49 15.23 13.54
CA GLN A 202 -18.26 14.56 13.97
C GLN A 202 -17.38 15.47 14.84
N GLN A 203 -16.93 14.90 15.94
CA GLN A 203 -15.93 15.43 16.85
C GLN A 203 -14.72 14.49 16.92
N GLU A 204 -13.58 15.04 17.33
CA GLU A 204 -12.29 14.35 17.38
C GLU A 204 -11.71 14.33 18.80
N GLU A 205 -11.29 13.15 19.25
CA GLU A 205 -10.50 12.96 20.46
C GLU A 205 -9.12 12.36 20.12
N TYR A 206 -8.08 12.81 20.83
CA TYR A 206 -6.70 12.37 20.64
C TYR A 206 -6.17 11.75 21.94
N PRO A 207 -6.67 10.56 22.35
CA PRO A 207 -6.18 9.91 23.56
C PRO A 207 -4.71 9.55 23.38
N GLU A 208 -3.90 9.86 24.39
CA GLU A 208 -2.49 9.48 24.39
C GLU A 208 -2.36 7.96 24.61
N THR A 209 -1.61 7.31 23.73
CA THR A 209 -1.30 5.88 23.84
C THR A 209 -0.14 5.72 24.81
N ASP A 210 -0.36 4.92 25.85
CA ASP A 210 0.71 4.52 26.74
C ASP A 210 1.65 3.54 26.00
N ILE A 211 2.88 3.99 25.78
CA ILE A 211 3.93 3.20 25.10
C ILE A 211 4.22 1.88 25.82
N TYR A 212 4.02 1.81 27.13
CA TYR A 212 4.26 0.59 27.91
C TYR A 212 3.18 -0.47 27.68
N HIS A 213 2.05 -0.10 27.08
CA HIS A 213 1.03 -1.03 26.61
C HIS A 213 1.28 -1.50 25.18
N LEU A 214 2.30 -0.98 24.47
CA LEU A 214 2.62 -1.43 23.13
C LEU A 214 3.70 -2.52 23.17
N PRO A 215 3.69 -3.47 22.22
CA PRO A 215 4.74 -4.48 22.10
C PRO A 215 6.01 -3.91 21.46
N LEU A 216 6.55 -2.86 22.08
CA LEU A 216 7.72 -2.13 21.62
C LEU A 216 8.92 -2.41 22.51
N GLU A 217 10.08 -2.43 21.88
CA GLU A 217 11.38 -2.53 22.54
C GLU A 217 12.29 -1.41 22.05
N ARG A 218 13.23 -0.97 22.90
CA ARG A 218 14.28 -0.05 22.45
C ARG A 218 15.14 -0.74 21.40
N ALA A 219 15.36 -0.08 20.26
CA ALA A 219 16.35 -0.54 19.30
C ALA A 219 17.75 -0.31 19.89
N LYS A 220 18.65 -1.25 19.64
CA LYS A 220 19.98 -1.31 20.25
C LYS A 220 21.09 -1.24 19.20
N ASP A 221 22.21 -0.61 19.53
CA ASP A 221 23.43 -0.66 18.73
C ASP A 221 24.20 -1.98 18.93
N ARG A 222 25.38 -2.10 18.30
CA ARG A 222 26.25 -3.27 18.45
C ARG A 222 26.85 -3.44 19.86
N GLN A 223 26.76 -2.39 20.69
CA GLN A 223 27.25 -2.34 22.06
C GLN A 223 26.10 -2.41 23.10
N ASP A 224 24.87 -2.72 22.68
CA ASP A 224 23.66 -2.82 23.50
C ASP A 224 23.14 -1.48 24.10
N ASN A 225 23.61 -0.34 23.57
CA ASN A 225 23.07 0.96 23.94
C ASN A 225 21.81 1.28 23.14
N ASP A 226 20.89 2.04 23.75
CA ASP A 226 19.70 2.53 23.07
C ASP A 226 20.08 3.43 21.88
N ILE A 227 19.56 3.11 20.69
CA ILE A 227 19.77 3.91 19.49
C ILE A 227 19.07 5.25 19.64
N LYS A 228 19.83 6.31 19.41
CA LYS A 228 19.35 7.67 19.37
C LYS A 228 19.99 8.41 18.22
N VAL A 229 19.17 9.09 17.43
CA VAL A 229 19.57 9.88 16.28
C VAL A 229 19.17 11.34 16.46
N SER A 230 19.70 12.22 15.63
CA SER A 230 19.25 13.60 15.56
C SER A 230 19.07 14.04 14.12
N ILE A 231 18.14 14.95 13.89
CA ILE A 231 17.99 15.72 12.65
C ILE A 231 18.19 17.21 12.95
N ASP A 232 18.62 17.94 11.94
CA ASP A 232 18.81 19.38 12.02
C ASP A 232 17.54 20.09 11.51
N GLY A 233 17.10 21.13 12.22
CA GLY A 233 15.96 21.96 11.82
C GLY A 233 16.17 23.43 12.13
N PRO A 234 15.25 24.31 11.67
CA PRO A 234 15.33 25.76 11.90
C PRO A 234 15.41 26.15 13.38
N ASP A 235 14.83 25.34 14.27
CA ASP A 235 14.78 25.63 15.71
C ASP A 235 15.89 24.92 16.51
N GLY A 236 16.85 24.31 15.82
CA GLY A 236 17.93 23.54 16.40
C GLY A 236 17.81 22.04 16.12
N LYS A 237 18.61 21.24 16.84
CA LYS A 237 18.62 19.79 16.68
C LYS A 237 17.42 19.17 17.36
N VAL A 238 16.75 18.27 16.65
CA VAL A 238 15.69 17.41 17.18
C VAL A 238 16.25 16.01 17.35
N HIS A 239 16.17 15.48 18.56
CA HIS A 239 16.61 14.13 18.87
C HIS A 239 15.46 13.13 18.75
N ALA A 240 15.73 11.91 18.31
CA ALA A 240 14.74 10.84 18.29
C ALA A 240 15.36 9.54 18.81
N VAL A 241 14.60 8.84 19.61
CA VAL A 241 14.90 7.47 20.04
C VAL A 241 14.18 6.50 19.12
N VAL A 242 14.76 5.31 18.95
CA VAL A 242 14.24 4.31 18.01
C VAL A 242 13.63 3.15 18.77
N TRP A 243 12.39 2.82 18.40
CA TRP A 243 11.65 1.68 18.91
C TRP A 243 11.58 0.59 17.84
N ARG A 244 11.53 -0.68 18.26
CA ARG A 244 11.35 -1.86 17.41
C ARG A 244 10.04 -2.54 17.75
N LEU A 245 9.26 -2.86 16.71
CA LEU A 245 8.10 -3.73 16.74
C LEU A 245 8.36 -4.93 15.82
N MET A 246 8.05 -6.15 16.25
CA MET A 246 8.11 -7.32 15.37
C MET A 246 6.76 -7.59 14.70
N VAL A 247 6.77 -7.68 13.37
CA VAL A 247 5.65 -8.06 12.52
C VAL A 247 5.99 -9.39 11.87
N GLY A 248 5.77 -10.49 12.61
CA GLY A 248 6.28 -11.79 12.20
C GLY A 248 7.81 -11.76 12.16
N CYS A 249 8.37 -12.01 10.98
CA CYS A 249 9.81 -11.99 10.72
C CYS A 249 10.35 -10.58 10.41
N ILE A 250 9.47 -9.60 10.24
CA ILE A 250 9.83 -8.26 9.76
C ILE A 250 9.94 -7.29 10.94
N PRO A 251 11.12 -6.69 11.20
CA PRO A 251 11.23 -5.62 12.17
C PRO A 251 10.69 -4.31 11.57
N LEU A 252 9.84 -3.63 12.32
CA LEU A 252 9.37 -2.28 12.07
C LEU A 252 10.02 -1.33 13.08
N TYR A 253 10.84 -0.40 12.58
CA TYR A 253 11.49 0.63 13.38
C TYR A 253 10.67 1.92 13.37
N LEU A 254 10.44 2.48 14.55
CA LEU A 254 9.61 3.66 14.75
C LEU A 254 10.39 4.73 15.50
N LEU A 255 10.51 5.92 14.91
CA LEU A 255 11.20 7.05 15.51
C LEU A 255 10.26 7.87 16.40
N ASP A 256 10.74 8.28 17.56
CA ASP A 256 9.98 9.02 18.56
C ASP A 256 10.78 10.22 19.10
N THR A 257 10.22 11.43 18.97
CA THR A 257 10.81 12.66 19.50
C THR A 257 10.31 13.01 20.91
N ASN A 258 9.40 12.22 21.50
CA ASN A 258 8.88 12.47 22.84
C ASN A 258 9.87 12.06 23.94
N ILE A 259 10.97 12.80 24.04
CA ILE A 259 12.00 12.63 25.05
C ILE A 259 12.27 13.93 25.79
N ALA A 260 12.71 13.82 27.05
CA ALA A 260 12.90 14.96 27.95
C ALA A 260 13.90 16.00 27.42
N GLU A 261 14.86 15.57 26.60
CA GLU A 261 15.90 16.43 26.02
C GLU A 261 15.38 17.38 24.94
N ASN A 262 14.30 17.01 24.26
CA ASN A 262 13.68 17.87 23.26
C ASN A 262 12.83 18.95 23.93
N SER A 263 12.70 20.11 23.28
CA SER A 263 11.73 21.13 23.65
C SER A 263 10.29 20.58 23.55
N PRO A 264 9.31 21.17 24.27
CA PRO A 264 7.91 20.78 24.13
C PRO A 264 7.43 20.77 22.67
N GLU A 265 7.84 21.75 21.87
CA GLU A 265 7.49 21.87 20.45
C GLU A 265 8.06 20.74 19.61
N ALA A 266 9.31 20.33 19.86
CA ALA A 266 9.94 19.21 19.15
C ALA A 266 9.30 17.85 19.50
N ARG A 267 8.71 17.70 20.71
CA ARG A 267 7.96 16.49 21.10
C ARG A 267 6.60 16.38 20.39
N GLU A 268 6.09 17.47 19.83
CA GLU A 268 4.84 17.46 19.06
C GLU A 268 5.02 16.88 17.65
N ILE A 269 6.26 16.76 17.16
CA ILE A 269 6.58 16.16 15.86
C ILE A 269 6.02 14.73 15.76
N THR A 270 6.14 13.93 16.82
CA THR A 270 5.59 12.56 16.90
C THR A 270 4.33 12.48 17.77
N ALA A 271 3.63 13.60 18.02
CA ALA A 271 2.39 13.56 18.79
C ALA A 271 1.22 12.96 17.98
N ARG A 272 1.04 13.38 16.71
CA ARG A 272 -0.14 13.03 15.91
C ARG A 272 0.21 12.72 14.46
N LEU A 273 -0.48 11.75 13.88
CA LEU A 273 -0.42 11.45 12.46
C LEU A 273 -1.14 12.55 11.66
N TYR A 274 -0.50 13.05 10.60
CA TYR A 274 -1.02 14.13 9.74
C TYR A 274 -1.34 15.42 10.52
N ALA A 275 -0.33 15.97 11.22
CA ALA A 275 -0.46 17.26 11.89
C ALA A 275 -0.87 18.36 10.91
N GLY A 276 -1.81 19.24 11.31
CA GLY A 276 -2.33 20.27 10.43
C GLY A 276 -1.38 21.44 10.15
N GLU A 277 -0.26 21.53 10.87
CA GLU A 277 0.75 22.59 10.74
C GLU A 277 1.85 22.16 9.76
N GLN A 278 2.09 22.95 8.73
CA GLN A 278 3.05 22.60 7.67
C GLN A 278 4.48 22.43 8.18
N LYS A 279 4.92 23.25 9.16
CA LYS A 279 6.26 23.12 9.75
C LYS A 279 6.46 21.76 10.43
N ILE A 280 5.46 21.28 11.18
CA ILE A 280 5.48 19.95 11.79
C ILE A 280 5.48 18.86 10.70
N ARG A 281 4.72 19.02 9.62
CA ARG A 281 4.74 18.07 8.48
C ARG A 281 6.13 17.93 7.87
N VAL A 282 6.83 19.04 7.61
CA VAL A 282 8.21 19.01 7.09
C VAL A 282 9.15 18.30 8.06
N TYR A 283 9.06 18.59 9.37
CA TYR A 283 9.83 17.86 10.39
C TYR A 283 9.53 16.36 10.40
N GLN A 284 8.27 15.95 10.26
CA GLN A 284 7.88 14.54 10.20
C GLN A 284 8.51 13.84 8.99
N GLU A 285 8.47 14.46 7.81
CA GLU A 285 9.03 13.88 6.58
C GLU A 285 10.57 13.79 6.64
N ILE A 286 11.24 14.80 7.18
CA ILE A 286 12.69 14.77 7.40
C ILE A 286 13.06 13.74 8.46
N LEU A 287 12.31 13.64 9.55
CA LEU A 287 12.54 12.62 10.58
C LEU A 287 12.36 11.21 10.01
N LEU A 288 11.30 10.98 9.23
CA LEU A 288 11.06 9.70 8.57
C LEU A 288 12.18 9.36 7.58
N GLY A 289 12.52 10.30 6.70
CA GLY A 289 13.52 10.09 5.66
C GLY A 289 14.95 10.09 6.18
N VAL A 290 15.43 11.25 6.63
CA VAL A 290 16.80 11.46 7.13
C VAL A 290 17.02 10.72 8.45
N GLY A 291 16.12 10.92 9.41
CA GLY A 291 16.23 10.26 10.71
C GLY A 291 16.16 8.73 10.59
N GLY A 292 15.28 8.21 9.74
CA GLY A 292 15.19 6.78 9.44
C GLY A 292 16.47 6.21 8.85
N MET A 293 17.07 6.85 7.85
CA MET A 293 18.36 6.41 7.27
C MET A 293 19.52 6.48 8.28
N ARG A 294 19.56 7.51 9.12
CA ARG A 294 20.55 7.62 10.21
C ARG A 294 20.35 6.55 11.28
N ALA A 295 19.11 6.16 11.57
CA ALA A 295 18.82 5.10 12.53
C ALA A 295 19.31 3.74 12.03
N LEU A 296 19.12 3.45 10.73
CA LEU A 296 19.65 2.24 10.11
C LEU A 296 21.18 2.20 10.15
N ASP A 297 21.83 3.31 9.80
CA ASP A 297 23.28 3.44 9.85
C ASP A 297 23.84 3.24 11.28
N ALA A 298 23.20 3.82 12.29
CA ALA A 298 23.56 3.64 13.69
C ALA A 298 23.41 2.18 14.18
N MET A 299 22.49 1.42 13.59
CA MET A 299 22.34 -0.03 13.83
C MET A 299 23.32 -0.88 12.98
N GLY A 300 24.09 -0.26 12.09
CA GLY A 300 24.97 -0.94 11.13
C GLY A 300 24.20 -1.69 10.04
N ILE A 301 23.01 -1.21 9.69
CA ILE A 301 22.13 -1.75 8.66
C ILE A 301 22.21 -0.87 7.42
N HIS A 302 22.62 -1.45 6.29
CA HIS A 302 22.75 -0.73 5.03
C HIS A 302 21.86 -1.37 3.95
N PRO A 303 20.66 -0.83 3.69
CA PRO A 303 19.73 -1.43 2.73
C PRO A 303 20.24 -1.29 1.28
N ALA A 304 20.11 -2.36 0.51
CA ALA A 304 20.40 -2.35 -0.92
C ALA A 304 19.33 -1.59 -1.72
N VAL A 305 18.08 -1.62 -1.23
CA VAL A 305 16.93 -0.98 -1.88
C VAL A 305 16.16 -0.14 -0.87
N CYS A 306 15.78 1.07 -1.24
CA CYS A 306 14.81 1.87 -0.49
C CYS A 306 13.49 1.94 -1.25
N HIS A 307 12.38 1.66 -0.57
CA HIS A 307 11.04 1.79 -1.11
C HIS A 307 10.32 2.91 -0.37
N LEU A 308 9.97 3.95 -1.13
CA LEU A 308 9.22 5.12 -0.72
C LEU A 308 7.72 4.89 -0.94
N ASN A 309 6.97 4.68 0.16
CA ASN A 309 5.51 4.56 0.12
C ASN A 309 4.88 5.96 0.17
N GLU A 310 4.61 6.53 -1.01
CA GLU A 310 4.28 7.95 -1.25
C GLU A 310 5.46 8.93 -1.01
N GLY A 311 5.29 10.20 -1.39
CA GLY A 311 6.33 11.24 -1.32
C GLY A 311 6.89 11.56 0.07
N HIS A 312 6.19 11.15 1.14
CA HIS A 312 6.50 11.53 2.53
C HIS A 312 7.92 11.16 3.00
N SER A 313 8.52 10.13 2.40
CA SER A 313 9.84 9.64 2.78
C SER A 313 10.94 10.02 1.80
N ALA A 314 10.68 10.92 0.83
CA ALA A 314 11.63 11.23 -0.24
C ALA A 314 12.95 11.85 0.26
N PHE A 315 12.96 12.45 1.47
CA PHE A 315 14.19 12.91 2.12
C PHE A 315 15.18 11.78 2.46
N SER A 316 14.72 10.52 2.55
CA SER A 316 15.63 9.36 2.73
C SER A 316 16.65 9.28 1.60
N SER A 317 16.26 9.60 0.36
CA SER A 317 17.16 9.59 -0.79
C SER A 317 18.28 10.62 -0.66
N ILE A 318 18.02 11.78 -0.03
CA ILE A 318 19.03 12.82 0.19
C ILE A 318 20.06 12.37 1.23
N GLU A 319 19.61 11.77 2.34
CA GLU A 319 20.55 11.21 3.33
C GLU A 319 21.36 10.06 2.74
N ARG A 320 20.72 9.22 1.93
CA ARG A 320 21.35 8.08 1.27
C ARG A 320 22.41 8.53 0.25
N LEU A 321 22.22 9.65 -0.45
CA LEU A 321 23.27 10.25 -1.30
C LEU A 321 24.55 10.50 -0.50
N TYR A 322 24.42 11.17 0.65
CA TYR A 322 25.56 11.47 1.51
C TYR A 322 26.24 10.20 2.04
N GLN A 323 25.44 9.20 2.45
CA GLN A 323 25.96 7.91 2.93
C GLN A 323 26.74 7.17 1.82
N ILE A 324 26.23 7.14 0.58
CA ILE A 324 26.92 6.52 -0.56
C ILE A 324 28.21 7.26 -0.92
N MET A 325 28.17 8.60 -0.96
CA MET A 325 29.37 9.42 -1.21
C MET A 325 30.47 9.13 -0.19
N THR A 326 30.08 9.01 1.08
CA THR A 326 31.02 8.76 2.18
C THR A 326 31.55 7.32 2.17
N ALA A 327 30.66 6.34 2.01
CA ALA A 327 31.00 4.91 2.07
C ALA A 327 31.85 4.45 0.87
N HIS A 328 31.61 5.02 -0.31
CA HIS A 328 32.29 4.63 -1.56
C HIS A 328 33.28 5.68 -2.08
N HIS A 329 33.47 6.79 -1.35
CA HIS A 329 34.37 7.89 -1.73
C HIS A 329 34.11 8.47 -3.13
N VAL A 330 32.83 8.61 -3.48
CA VAL A 330 32.39 9.14 -4.78
C VAL A 330 31.84 10.57 -4.65
N ASN A 331 31.87 11.32 -5.74
CA ASN A 331 31.26 12.66 -5.78
C ASN A 331 29.72 12.58 -5.93
N LEU A 332 29.04 13.72 -5.77
CA LEU A 332 27.59 13.81 -5.85
C LEU A 332 27.02 13.36 -7.21
N LYS A 333 27.68 13.73 -8.32
CA LYS A 333 27.22 13.36 -9.67
C LYS A 333 27.22 11.84 -9.85
N THR A 334 28.26 11.15 -9.37
CA THR A 334 28.34 9.69 -9.35
C THR A 334 27.28 9.07 -8.44
N ALA A 335 27.07 9.61 -7.24
CA ALA A 335 26.03 9.11 -6.33
C ALA A 335 24.62 9.26 -6.91
N LEU A 336 24.35 10.32 -7.68
CA LEU A 336 23.08 10.54 -8.39
C LEU A 336 22.83 9.53 -9.52
N GLU A 337 23.85 8.82 -9.99
CA GLU A 337 23.67 7.68 -10.89
C GLU A 337 23.28 6.40 -10.13
N ILE A 338 23.61 6.29 -8.84
CA ILE A 338 23.35 5.10 -8.01
C ILE A 338 21.94 5.15 -7.40
N ILE A 339 21.56 6.28 -6.81
CA ILE A 339 20.34 6.36 -5.98
C ILE A 339 19.06 6.04 -6.76
N PRO A 340 18.79 6.62 -7.94
CA PRO A 340 17.59 6.29 -8.69
C PRO A 340 17.48 4.80 -9.05
N ARG A 341 18.60 4.18 -9.44
CA ARG A 341 18.68 2.76 -9.81
C ARG A 341 18.42 1.80 -8.65
N THR A 342 18.45 2.31 -7.43
CA THR A 342 18.34 1.53 -6.19
C THR A 342 17.17 1.96 -5.32
N THR A 343 16.23 2.73 -5.88
CA THR A 343 15.07 3.29 -5.17
C THR A 343 13.77 3.03 -5.93
N VAL A 344 12.74 2.63 -5.17
CA VAL A 344 11.37 2.37 -5.63
C VAL A 344 10.45 3.44 -5.07
N PHE A 345 9.57 3.99 -5.90
CA PHE A 345 8.59 5.00 -5.51
C PHE A 345 7.18 4.58 -5.94
N THR A 346 6.28 4.45 -4.97
CA THR A 346 4.87 4.14 -5.22
C THR A 346 4.01 5.34 -4.89
N THR A 347 3.15 5.74 -5.82
CA THR A 347 2.18 6.82 -5.63
C THR A 347 0.76 6.27 -5.46
N HIS A 348 0.00 6.85 -4.55
CA HIS A 348 -1.35 6.43 -4.17
C HIS A 348 -2.42 7.50 -4.48
N THR A 349 -1.99 8.64 -5.01
CA THR A 349 -2.81 9.84 -5.10
C THR A 349 -3.25 10.10 -6.54
N PRO A 350 -4.56 10.03 -6.84
CA PRO A 350 -5.09 10.19 -8.20
C PRO A 350 -5.31 11.67 -8.61
N VAL A 351 -5.02 12.62 -7.73
CA VAL A 351 -5.28 14.07 -7.94
C VAL A 351 -4.08 14.92 -7.51
N ALA A 352 -3.73 15.94 -8.30
CA ALA A 352 -2.59 16.83 -8.00
C ALA A 352 -2.68 17.42 -6.58
N ALA A 353 -3.83 17.98 -6.22
CA ALA A 353 -4.08 18.61 -4.91
C ALA A 353 -3.96 17.67 -3.70
N GLY A 354 -3.89 16.35 -3.91
CA GLY A 354 -3.64 15.38 -2.84
C GLY A 354 -2.16 15.12 -2.56
N ASN A 355 -1.26 15.60 -3.42
CA ASN A 355 0.18 15.43 -3.26
C ASN A 355 0.74 16.59 -2.43
N GLU A 356 1.74 16.29 -1.59
CA GLU A 356 2.33 17.29 -0.72
C GLU A 356 3.30 18.21 -1.46
N GLU A 357 3.09 19.50 -1.26
CA GLU A 357 3.92 20.57 -1.78
C GLU A 357 4.19 21.58 -0.67
N PHE A 358 5.43 22.04 -0.59
CA PHE A 358 5.88 23.00 0.42
C PHE A 358 6.42 24.26 -0.23
N HIS A 359 6.08 25.41 0.34
CA HIS A 359 6.61 26.69 -0.14
C HIS A 359 8.14 26.75 0.05
N PRO A 360 8.92 27.29 -0.91
CA PRO A 360 10.37 27.38 -0.82
C PRO A 360 10.90 28.02 0.47
N ASP A 361 10.27 29.10 0.93
CA ASP A 361 10.67 29.79 2.16
C ASP A 361 10.54 28.93 3.42
N LEU A 362 9.55 28.04 3.45
CA LEU A 362 9.42 27.07 4.53
C LEU A 362 10.55 26.04 4.45
N MET A 363 10.95 25.62 3.25
CA MET A 363 11.90 24.54 3.02
C MET A 363 13.37 24.95 3.18
N ARG A 364 13.75 26.16 2.76
CA ARG A 364 15.15 26.63 2.76
C ARG A 364 15.89 26.39 4.10
N PRO A 365 15.32 26.72 5.28
CA PRO A 365 15.99 26.46 6.55
C PRO A 365 16.24 24.98 6.84
N PHE A 366 15.35 24.10 6.40
CA PHE A 366 15.48 22.64 6.58
C PHE A 366 16.46 22.02 5.59
N LEU A 367 16.53 22.55 4.37
CA LEU A 367 17.42 22.05 3.33
C LEU A 367 18.87 22.50 3.53
N LYS A 368 19.10 23.63 4.21
CA LYS A 368 20.45 24.18 4.42
C LYS A 368 21.45 23.19 5.03
N PRO A 369 21.17 22.48 6.14
CA PRO A 369 22.11 21.51 6.69
C PRO A 369 22.39 20.32 5.75
N LEU A 370 21.40 19.92 4.94
CA LEU A 370 21.56 18.84 3.96
C LEU A 370 22.43 19.30 2.79
N ALA A 371 22.18 20.50 2.28
CA ALA A 371 22.94 21.11 1.20
C ALA A 371 24.41 21.34 1.58
N GLU A 372 24.67 21.80 2.82
CA GLU A 372 26.03 21.96 3.37
C GLU A 372 26.79 20.62 3.42
N ARG A 373 26.12 19.53 3.81
CA ARG A 373 26.73 18.17 3.81
C ARG A 373 27.02 17.63 2.43
N LEU A 374 26.22 18.01 1.43
CA LEU A 374 26.41 17.65 0.03
C LEU A 374 27.34 18.62 -0.72
N ASN A 375 27.76 19.71 -0.07
CA ASN A 375 28.60 20.78 -0.62
C ASN A 375 27.99 21.42 -1.90
N ILE A 376 26.69 21.73 -1.86
CA ILE A 376 25.95 22.38 -2.95
C ILE A 376 25.04 23.51 -2.41
N PRO A 377 24.58 24.44 -3.27
CA PRO A 377 23.61 25.45 -2.87
C PRO A 377 22.26 24.85 -2.48
N VAL A 378 21.55 25.50 -1.55
CA VAL A 378 20.19 25.09 -1.13
C VAL A 378 19.21 25.06 -2.30
N GLU A 379 19.32 26.03 -3.21
CA GLU A 379 18.47 26.11 -4.39
C GLU A 379 18.66 24.90 -5.32
N GLU A 380 19.83 24.26 -5.33
CA GLU A 380 20.04 23.03 -6.09
C GLU A 380 19.23 21.87 -5.51
N VAL A 381 19.26 21.69 -4.18
CA VAL A 381 18.44 20.67 -3.49
C VAL A 381 16.94 20.94 -3.67
N LEU A 382 16.53 22.21 -3.55
CA LEU A 382 15.14 22.63 -3.76
C LEU A 382 14.67 22.29 -5.19
N SER A 383 15.52 22.54 -6.19
CA SER A 383 15.22 22.28 -7.60
C SER A 383 14.90 20.81 -7.87
N TRP A 384 15.43 19.87 -7.07
CA TRP A 384 15.14 18.44 -7.23
C TRP A 384 13.67 18.10 -6.98
N GLY A 385 12.95 18.89 -6.18
CA GLY A 385 11.51 18.75 -5.98
C GLY A 385 10.64 19.69 -6.83
N GLN A 386 11.20 20.48 -7.74
CA GLN A 386 10.45 21.42 -8.59
C GLN A 386 10.33 20.89 -10.03
N ALA A 387 9.19 21.09 -10.69
CA ALA A 387 9.02 20.69 -12.10
C ALA A 387 10.06 21.37 -13.03
N PRO A 388 10.37 20.79 -14.21
CA PRO A 388 11.24 21.45 -15.19
C PRO A 388 10.72 22.86 -15.52
N ASP A 389 11.60 23.85 -15.63
CA ASP A 389 11.34 25.28 -15.87
C ASP A 389 10.38 25.97 -14.88
N ALA A 390 10.11 25.33 -13.74
CA ALA A 390 9.46 26.01 -12.65
C ALA A 390 10.39 27.12 -12.14
N GLY A 391 9.85 28.33 -11.93
CA GLY A 391 10.63 29.43 -11.35
C GLY A 391 11.15 29.08 -9.96
N SER A 392 12.15 29.83 -9.47
CA SER A 392 12.74 29.63 -8.14
C SER A 392 11.73 29.66 -6.99
N ASP A 393 10.59 30.32 -7.20
CA ASP A 393 9.52 30.48 -6.21
C ASP A 393 8.47 29.36 -6.26
N ALA A 394 8.59 28.40 -7.18
CA ALA A 394 7.65 27.29 -7.27
C ALA A 394 7.72 26.38 -6.04
N PRO A 395 6.59 25.85 -5.55
CA PRO A 395 6.58 24.88 -4.46
C PRO A 395 7.47 23.66 -4.72
N MET A 396 8.10 23.15 -3.67
CA MET A 396 8.80 21.88 -3.69
C MET A 396 7.78 20.75 -3.54
N SER A 397 7.59 19.97 -4.60
CA SER A 397 6.71 18.81 -4.63
C SER A 397 7.44 17.54 -4.20
N MET A 398 6.88 16.86 -3.21
CA MET A 398 7.44 15.61 -2.69
C MET A 398 7.29 14.45 -3.68
N PHE A 399 6.28 14.52 -4.55
CA PHE A 399 6.16 13.60 -5.68
C PHE A 399 7.33 13.77 -6.66
N VAL A 400 7.64 15.02 -7.05
CA VAL A 400 8.71 15.31 -8.00
C VAL A 400 10.06 14.87 -7.43
N LEU A 401 10.32 15.13 -6.15
CA LEU A 401 11.53 14.65 -5.48
C LEU A 401 11.58 13.11 -5.47
N GLY A 402 10.51 12.45 -5.02
CA GLY A 402 10.45 10.98 -4.91
C GLY A 402 10.64 10.28 -6.26
N SER A 403 9.95 10.76 -7.29
CA SER A 403 10.03 10.22 -8.66
C SER A 403 11.39 10.47 -9.33
N ARG A 404 12.03 11.65 -9.15
CA ARG A 404 13.37 11.90 -9.69
C ARG A 404 14.46 11.08 -9.02
N MET A 405 14.27 10.76 -7.74
CA MET A 405 15.19 9.94 -6.96
C MET A 405 14.94 8.45 -7.12
N SER A 406 14.07 8.02 -8.05
CA SER A 406 13.66 6.62 -8.22
C SER A 406 13.57 6.24 -9.70
N GLN A 407 14.10 5.08 -10.07
CA GLN A 407 13.91 4.51 -11.40
C GLN A 407 12.60 3.73 -11.49
N TYR A 408 12.23 3.04 -10.41
CA TYR A 408 11.04 2.22 -10.37
C TYR A 408 9.87 3.03 -9.80
N CYS A 409 9.04 3.58 -10.69
CA CYS A 409 7.84 4.33 -10.32
C CYS A 409 6.56 3.55 -10.69
N ASN A 410 5.59 3.47 -9.77
CA ASN A 410 4.33 2.78 -10.04
C ASN A 410 3.11 3.40 -9.36
N GLY A 411 1.98 3.31 -10.06
CA GLY A 411 0.65 3.41 -9.46
C GLY A 411 0.17 2.08 -8.85
N VAL A 412 -1.01 2.10 -8.25
CA VAL A 412 -1.50 1.03 -7.35
C VAL A 412 -2.68 0.21 -7.92
N SER A 413 -3.03 0.50 -9.17
CA SER A 413 -3.96 -0.25 -10.03
C SER A 413 -3.62 0.07 -11.49
N LYS A 414 -4.13 -0.71 -12.44
CA LYS A 414 -3.94 -0.45 -13.88
C LYS A 414 -4.43 0.93 -14.30
N LEU A 415 -5.64 1.28 -13.86
CA LEU A 415 -6.23 2.59 -14.15
C LEU A 415 -5.42 3.70 -13.50
N HIS A 416 -5.00 3.52 -12.24
CA HIS A 416 -4.20 4.53 -11.56
C HIS A 416 -2.83 4.75 -12.20
N GLY A 417 -2.19 3.71 -12.74
CA GLY A 417 -0.97 3.87 -13.53
C GLY A 417 -1.19 4.80 -14.73
N LYS A 418 -2.31 4.65 -15.45
CA LYS A 418 -2.70 5.55 -16.55
C LYS A 418 -2.97 6.97 -16.05
N VAL A 419 -3.77 7.13 -14.99
CA VAL A 419 -4.09 8.44 -14.40
C VAL A 419 -2.83 9.15 -13.90
N SER A 420 -1.90 8.42 -13.29
CA SER A 420 -0.63 8.98 -12.79
C SER A 420 0.25 9.46 -13.94
N ARG A 421 0.34 8.71 -15.06
CA ARG A 421 1.06 9.17 -16.25
C ARG A 421 0.47 10.46 -16.81
N GLN A 422 -0.86 10.55 -16.89
CA GLN A 422 -1.57 11.76 -17.32
C GLN A 422 -1.29 12.96 -16.42
N LEU A 423 -1.46 12.76 -15.11
CA LEU A 423 -1.29 13.81 -14.11
C LEU A 423 0.11 14.41 -14.14
N TRP A 424 1.11 13.56 -14.36
CA TRP A 424 2.52 13.92 -14.24
C TRP A 424 3.25 14.06 -15.57
N ALA A 425 2.56 13.95 -16.71
CA ALA A 425 3.17 14.07 -18.05
C ALA A 425 3.97 15.37 -18.23
N HIS A 426 3.56 16.46 -17.57
CA HIS A 426 4.26 17.75 -17.61
C HIS A 426 5.68 17.72 -17.03
N ILE A 427 6.05 16.70 -16.23
CA ILE A 427 7.42 16.46 -15.74
C ILE A 427 8.30 15.85 -16.84
N TRP A 428 7.70 15.15 -17.81
CA TRP A 428 8.35 14.49 -18.95
C TRP A 428 7.84 15.06 -20.28
N ARG A 429 8.03 16.37 -20.49
CA ARG A 429 7.39 17.13 -21.58
C ARG A 429 7.59 16.55 -22.98
N ASP A 430 8.76 15.98 -23.24
CA ASP A 430 9.12 15.45 -24.57
C ASP A 430 8.74 13.97 -24.75
N LEU A 431 8.16 13.33 -23.72
CA LEU A 431 7.65 11.96 -23.81
C LEU A 431 6.16 11.93 -24.12
N PRO A 432 5.72 11.03 -25.01
CA PRO A 432 4.33 10.66 -25.11
C PRO A 432 3.79 10.16 -23.76
N GLU A 433 2.54 10.48 -23.44
CA GLU A 433 1.89 10.11 -22.18
C GLU A 433 1.98 8.60 -21.88
N ASN A 434 1.89 7.75 -22.90
CA ASN A 434 1.97 6.30 -22.77
C ASN A 434 3.38 5.77 -22.43
N GLU A 435 4.42 6.58 -22.63
CA GLU A 435 5.82 6.25 -22.34
C GLU A 435 6.36 6.90 -21.06
N VAL A 436 5.58 7.78 -20.41
CA VAL A 436 5.92 8.30 -19.08
C VAL A 436 6.23 7.11 -18.15
N PRO A 437 7.40 7.06 -17.47
CA PRO A 437 7.92 5.87 -16.80
C PRO A 437 7.24 5.57 -15.46
N ILE A 438 5.91 5.70 -15.41
CA ILE A 438 5.06 5.30 -14.29
C ILE A 438 4.28 4.06 -14.73
N THR A 439 4.60 2.94 -14.09
CA THR A 439 3.93 1.65 -14.32
C THR A 439 2.80 1.43 -13.31
N HIS A 440 2.44 0.18 -13.05
CA HIS A 440 1.55 -0.18 -11.95
C HIS A 440 1.97 -1.50 -11.31
N ILE A 441 1.67 -1.62 -10.02
CA ILE A 441 1.52 -2.88 -9.29
C ILE A 441 0.18 -2.80 -8.57
N THR A 442 -0.78 -3.65 -8.96
CA THR A 442 -2.12 -3.63 -8.39
C THR A 442 -2.08 -4.10 -6.93
N ASN A 443 -2.63 -3.29 -6.02
CA ASN A 443 -2.64 -3.62 -4.59
C ASN A 443 -3.30 -4.99 -4.32
N GLY A 444 -2.92 -5.58 -3.19
CA GLY A 444 -3.56 -6.77 -2.65
C GLY A 444 -3.73 -6.69 -1.14
N ILE A 445 -4.45 -7.65 -0.59
CA ILE A 445 -4.76 -7.76 0.83
C ILE A 445 -4.07 -8.97 1.45
N HIS A 446 -3.76 -8.91 2.73
CA HIS A 446 -3.24 -10.05 3.47
C HIS A 446 -4.38 -11.00 3.85
N ILE A 447 -4.64 -12.01 3.00
CA ILE A 447 -5.83 -12.87 3.12
C ILE A 447 -6.02 -13.44 4.53
N PRO A 448 -5.00 -14.03 5.19
CA PRO A 448 -5.16 -14.55 6.55
C PRO A 448 -5.60 -13.49 7.58
N SER A 449 -5.26 -12.20 7.38
CA SER A 449 -5.71 -11.12 8.26
C SER A 449 -7.17 -10.72 8.09
N TRP A 450 -7.72 -10.93 6.88
CA TRP A 450 -9.04 -10.44 6.50
C TRP A 450 -10.07 -11.54 6.34
N LEU A 451 -9.68 -12.81 6.33
CA LEU A 451 -10.59 -13.94 6.29
C LEU A 451 -11.25 -14.15 7.68
N SER A 452 -12.55 -14.39 7.70
CA SER A 452 -13.25 -14.78 8.93
C SER A 452 -12.83 -16.19 9.38
N HIS A 453 -12.99 -16.48 10.66
CA HIS A 453 -12.66 -17.80 11.20
C HIS A 453 -13.49 -18.91 10.52
N GLU A 454 -14.78 -18.67 10.33
CA GLU A 454 -15.69 -19.61 9.68
C GLU A 454 -15.25 -19.93 8.24
N MET A 455 -14.81 -18.93 7.49
CA MET A 455 -14.30 -19.13 6.13
C MET A 455 -12.93 -19.82 6.13
N ALA A 456 -12.05 -19.49 7.10
CA ALA A 456 -10.76 -20.17 7.26
C ALA A 456 -10.94 -21.67 7.51
N LEU A 457 -11.90 -22.08 8.35
CA LEU A 457 -12.21 -23.50 8.57
C LEU A 457 -12.68 -24.23 7.30
N LEU A 458 -13.41 -23.53 6.42
CA LEU A 458 -13.79 -24.10 5.12
C LEU A 458 -12.56 -24.24 4.23
N PHE A 459 -11.68 -23.24 4.20
CA PHE A 459 -10.45 -23.29 3.40
C PHE A 459 -9.52 -24.41 3.88
N ASP A 460 -9.32 -24.56 5.19
CA ASP A 460 -8.52 -25.65 5.77
C ASP A 460 -9.07 -27.04 5.36
N ARG A 461 -10.40 -27.18 5.29
CA ARG A 461 -11.06 -28.44 4.95
C ARG A 461 -11.03 -28.76 3.46
N TYR A 462 -11.36 -27.80 2.60
CA TYR A 462 -11.60 -28.03 1.17
C TYR A 462 -10.39 -27.68 0.29
N ILE A 463 -9.60 -26.68 0.69
CA ILE A 463 -8.40 -26.26 -0.03
C ILE A 463 -7.17 -26.98 0.54
N GLY A 464 -7.09 -27.10 1.87
CA GLY A 464 -6.06 -27.82 2.60
C GLY A 464 -5.30 -26.91 3.58
N PRO A 465 -4.73 -27.44 4.67
CA PRO A 465 -4.23 -26.66 5.82
C PRO A 465 -3.05 -25.72 5.52
N GLU A 466 -2.41 -25.86 4.36
CA GLU A 466 -1.27 -25.03 3.94
C GLU A 466 -1.66 -23.90 2.96
N TRP A 467 -2.96 -23.73 2.68
CA TRP A 467 -3.45 -22.70 1.75
C TRP A 467 -2.94 -21.30 2.12
N CYS A 468 -2.79 -21.00 3.41
CA CYS A 468 -2.37 -19.71 3.93
C CYS A 468 -0.90 -19.38 3.66
N LEU A 469 -0.05 -20.39 3.41
CA LEU A 469 1.36 -20.20 3.07
C LEU A 469 1.53 -19.78 1.60
N HIS A 470 0.62 -20.24 0.75
CA HIS A 470 0.66 -20.00 -0.69
C HIS A 470 -0.72 -19.59 -1.24
N PRO A 471 -1.31 -18.49 -0.73
CA PRO A 471 -2.71 -18.17 -0.99
C PRO A 471 -3.00 -17.90 -2.47
N SER A 472 -2.03 -17.40 -3.25
CA SER A 472 -2.22 -17.07 -4.66
C SER A 472 -1.92 -18.22 -5.63
N GLN A 473 -1.76 -19.46 -5.15
CA GLN A 473 -1.55 -20.62 -6.03
C GLN A 473 -2.82 -20.93 -6.83
N PRO A 474 -2.72 -21.18 -8.15
CA PRO A 474 -3.88 -21.49 -8.99
C PRO A 474 -4.75 -22.64 -8.47
N ASP A 475 -4.14 -23.72 -7.97
CA ASP A 475 -4.86 -24.87 -7.42
C ASP A 475 -5.80 -24.51 -6.24
N ASN A 476 -5.45 -23.48 -5.46
CA ASN A 476 -6.29 -23.05 -4.34
C ASN A 476 -7.57 -22.37 -4.84
N GLU A 477 -7.49 -21.65 -5.96
CA GLU A 477 -8.64 -21.02 -6.61
C GLU A 477 -9.65 -22.08 -7.06
N GLU A 478 -9.18 -23.13 -7.73
CA GLU A 478 -10.04 -24.20 -8.26
C GLU A 478 -10.75 -24.97 -7.13
N ARG A 479 -10.08 -25.17 -5.99
CA ARG A 479 -10.65 -25.88 -4.83
C ARG A 479 -11.76 -25.10 -4.12
N ILE A 480 -11.92 -23.80 -4.35
CA ILE A 480 -13.07 -23.03 -3.83
C ILE A 480 -14.39 -23.58 -4.36
N ASP A 481 -14.40 -24.09 -5.61
CA ASP A 481 -15.61 -24.66 -6.21
C ASP A 481 -16.08 -25.93 -5.48
N HIS A 482 -15.18 -26.62 -4.77
CA HIS A 482 -15.48 -27.82 -3.99
C HIS A 482 -16.12 -27.55 -2.63
N ILE A 483 -16.15 -26.29 -2.16
CA ILE A 483 -16.83 -25.94 -0.90
C ILE A 483 -18.34 -26.15 -1.09
N TYR A 484 -18.99 -26.96 -0.26
CA TYR A 484 -20.44 -27.14 -0.36
C TYR A 484 -21.21 -25.85 -0.07
N ASP A 485 -22.25 -25.59 -0.88
CA ASP A 485 -23.02 -24.36 -0.86
C ASP A 485 -23.72 -24.13 0.49
N GLU A 486 -24.22 -25.19 1.13
CA GLU A 486 -24.87 -25.12 2.45
C GLU A 486 -23.90 -24.72 3.56
N GLU A 487 -22.66 -25.22 3.50
CA GLU A 487 -21.63 -24.88 4.48
C GLU A 487 -21.13 -23.44 4.29
N LEU A 488 -20.94 -23.01 3.04
CA LEU A 488 -20.59 -21.64 2.70
C LEU A 488 -21.68 -20.67 3.16
N TRP A 489 -22.94 -20.95 2.85
CA TRP A 489 -24.06 -20.11 3.26
C TRP A 489 -24.19 -20.05 4.78
N ARG A 490 -24.05 -21.19 5.48
CA ARG A 490 -24.08 -21.22 6.96
C ARG A 490 -22.96 -20.37 7.56
N ALA A 491 -21.73 -20.48 7.06
CA ALA A 491 -20.60 -19.67 7.50
C ALA A 491 -20.88 -18.17 7.31
N HIS A 492 -21.43 -17.80 6.15
CA HIS A 492 -21.82 -16.42 5.84
C HIS A 492 -22.90 -15.88 6.78
N VAL A 493 -23.98 -16.64 7.01
CA VAL A 493 -25.07 -16.27 7.94
C VAL A 493 -24.54 -16.09 9.36
N MET A 494 -23.63 -16.96 9.83
CA MET A 494 -22.98 -16.81 11.15
C MET A 494 -22.21 -15.50 11.25
N ASN A 495 -21.47 -15.13 10.22
CA ASN A 495 -20.76 -13.86 10.17
C ASN A 495 -21.71 -12.65 10.16
N ARG A 496 -22.82 -12.72 9.42
CA ARG A 496 -23.85 -11.66 9.40
C ARG A 496 -24.51 -11.48 10.77
N SER A 497 -24.90 -12.57 11.43
CA SER A 497 -25.42 -12.52 12.81
C SER A 497 -24.40 -11.91 13.79
N ARG A 498 -23.10 -12.19 13.61
CA ARG A 498 -22.03 -11.58 14.42
C ARG A 498 -21.89 -10.08 14.15
N LEU A 499 -21.91 -9.66 12.88
CA LEU A 499 -21.89 -8.25 12.49
C LEU A 499 -23.03 -7.48 13.16
N ILE A 500 -24.27 -7.98 13.05
CA ILE A 500 -25.44 -7.31 13.61
C ILE A 500 -25.33 -7.17 15.14
N ARG A 501 -24.89 -8.23 15.82
CA ARG A 501 -24.65 -8.19 17.27
C ARG A 501 -23.60 -7.14 17.64
N THR A 502 -22.52 -7.04 16.87
CA THR A 502 -21.48 -6.03 17.05
C THR A 502 -22.04 -4.62 16.83
N CYS A 503 -22.79 -4.39 15.76
CA CYS A 503 -23.45 -3.11 15.48
C CYS A 503 -24.36 -2.68 16.63
N ARG A 504 -25.26 -3.57 17.10
CA ARG A 504 -26.14 -3.28 18.26
C ARG A 504 -25.33 -2.93 19.52
N LYS A 505 -24.28 -3.69 19.83
CA LYS A 505 -23.41 -3.42 20.99
C LYS A 505 -22.74 -2.05 20.88
N MET A 506 -22.20 -1.70 19.72
CA MET A 506 -21.55 -0.41 19.48
C MET A 506 -22.55 0.74 19.51
N MET A 507 -23.75 0.56 18.95
CA MET A 507 -24.85 1.53 19.02
C MET A 507 -25.26 1.83 20.47
N ILE A 508 -25.37 0.80 21.31
CA ILE A 508 -25.67 1.00 22.73
C ILE A 508 -24.55 1.78 23.41
N GLN A 509 -23.28 1.50 23.09
CA GLN A 509 -22.13 2.21 23.66
C GLN A 509 -22.09 3.69 23.22
N GLN A 510 -22.26 4.00 21.93
CA GLN A 510 -22.29 5.40 21.45
C GLN A 510 -23.45 6.19 22.06
N TYR A 511 -24.65 5.61 22.18
CA TYR A 511 -25.79 6.31 22.76
C TYR A 511 -25.66 6.49 24.29
N LYS A 512 -25.06 5.51 24.99
CA LYS A 512 -24.73 5.67 26.42
C LYS A 512 -23.75 6.81 26.65
N ARG A 513 -22.71 6.94 25.82
CA ARG A 513 -21.75 8.07 25.91
C ARG A 513 -22.43 9.44 25.77
N ARG A 514 -23.52 9.52 25.00
CA ARG A 514 -24.32 10.74 24.83
C ARG A 514 -25.44 10.91 25.87
N ASN A 515 -25.50 10.07 26.92
CA ASN A 515 -26.57 10.05 27.91
C ASN A 515 -27.98 9.92 27.30
N ALA A 516 -28.13 9.09 26.26
CA ALA A 516 -29.41 8.90 25.59
C ALA A 516 -30.46 8.26 26.53
N PRO A 517 -31.76 8.62 26.40
CA PRO A 517 -32.85 8.00 27.14
C PRO A 517 -32.94 6.47 26.94
N LYS A 518 -33.53 5.78 27.91
CA LYS A 518 -33.69 4.30 27.88
C LYS A 518 -34.41 3.79 26.63
N ASP A 519 -35.39 4.54 26.10
CA ASP A 519 -36.12 4.14 24.91
C ASP A 519 -35.24 4.11 23.66
N ILE A 520 -34.31 5.06 23.51
CA ILE A 520 -33.33 5.07 22.40
C ILE A 520 -32.37 3.88 22.53
N LEU A 521 -31.97 3.51 23.75
CA LEU A 521 -31.15 2.33 23.98
C LEU A 521 -31.89 1.04 23.60
N ARG A 522 -33.19 0.96 23.90
CA ARG A 522 -34.05 -0.16 23.51
C ARG A 522 -34.24 -0.24 21.99
N ASP A 523 -34.39 0.91 21.32
CA ASP A 523 -34.44 0.95 19.85
C ASP A 523 -33.14 0.44 19.22
N ALA A 524 -31.98 0.78 19.81
CA ALA A 524 -30.68 0.29 19.37
C ALA A 524 -30.51 -1.23 19.55
N GLU A 525 -31.12 -1.83 20.57
CA GLU A 525 -31.14 -3.30 20.77
C GLU A 525 -31.94 -4.02 19.68
N LEU A 526 -32.92 -3.34 19.08
CA LEU A 526 -33.79 -3.85 18.01
C LEU A 526 -33.30 -3.47 16.60
N ALA A 527 -32.17 -2.78 16.47
CA ALA A 527 -31.66 -2.35 15.18
C ALA A 527 -31.11 -3.53 14.36
N LEU A 528 -31.39 -3.54 13.05
CA LEU A 528 -30.98 -4.54 12.07
C LEU A 528 -31.58 -5.94 12.32
N ASP A 529 -31.66 -6.76 11.28
CA ASP A 529 -32.18 -8.13 11.32
C ASP A 529 -31.22 -9.06 10.56
N GLN A 530 -31.01 -10.26 11.10
CA GLN A 530 -30.07 -11.24 10.54
C GLN A 530 -30.59 -11.95 9.30
N ASP A 531 -31.89 -11.90 9.04
CA ASP A 531 -32.50 -12.55 7.88
C ASP A 531 -32.68 -11.59 6.69
N VAL A 532 -32.27 -10.33 6.85
CA VAL A 532 -32.43 -9.25 5.87
C VAL A 532 -31.12 -8.93 5.15
N LEU A 533 -31.22 -8.67 3.84
CA LEU A 533 -30.09 -8.24 2.99
C LEU A 533 -29.38 -7.03 3.61
N THR A 534 -28.10 -7.22 3.98
CA THR A 534 -27.27 -6.22 4.65
C THR A 534 -26.24 -5.63 3.70
N ILE A 535 -26.39 -4.34 3.39
CA ILE A 535 -25.45 -3.59 2.55
C ILE A 535 -24.55 -2.72 3.45
N ALA A 536 -23.24 -2.87 3.32
CA ALA A 536 -22.27 -2.08 4.08
C ALA A 536 -21.59 -1.03 3.19
N PHE A 537 -21.42 0.16 3.75
CA PHE A 537 -20.57 1.22 3.20
C PHE A 537 -19.63 1.68 4.31
N ALA A 538 -18.33 1.38 4.21
CA ALA A 538 -17.37 1.88 5.17
C ALA A 538 -16.03 2.32 4.60
N ARG A 539 -15.73 3.61 4.75
CA ARG A 539 -14.51 4.26 4.26
C ARG A 539 -14.38 5.69 4.80
N ARG A 540 -13.25 6.35 4.50
CA ARG A 540 -13.12 7.80 4.75
C ARG A 540 -14.26 8.54 4.04
N PHE A 541 -14.93 9.43 4.76
CA PHE A 541 -15.91 10.35 4.19
C PHE A 541 -15.18 11.51 3.52
N ALA A 542 -15.45 11.67 2.23
CA ALA A 542 -14.97 12.75 1.37
C ALA A 542 -15.98 12.88 0.22
N THR A 543 -16.08 14.07 -0.38
CA THR A 543 -17.07 14.36 -1.44
C THR A 543 -16.98 13.41 -2.63
N TYR A 544 -15.77 13.11 -3.09
CA TYR A 544 -15.57 12.19 -4.23
C TYR A 544 -15.92 10.72 -3.92
N LYS A 545 -16.06 10.31 -2.65
CA LYS A 545 -16.48 8.93 -2.29
C LYS A 545 -18.00 8.74 -2.35
N ARG A 546 -18.77 9.84 -2.43
CA ARG A 546 -20.22 9.91 -2.66
C ARG A 546 -21.07 8.95 -1.83
N ALA A 547 -20.85 8.93 -0.51
CA ALA A 547 -21.70 8.20 0.43
C ALA A 547 -23.18 8.66 0.38
N TYR A 548 -23.43 9.89 -0.06
CA TYR A 548 -24.76 10.48 -0.20
C TYR A 548 -25.47 10.10 -1.50
N LEU A 549 -24.87 9.34 -2.41
CA LEU A 549 -25.46 9.07 -3.73
C LEU A 549 -26.87 8.44 -3.61
N LEU A 550 -27.07 7.58 -2.61
CA LEU A 550 -28.39 7.04 -2.26
C LEU A 550 -29.38 8.12 -1.82
N LEU A 551 -28.93 9.15 -1.12
CA LEU A 551 -29.79 10.25 -0.65
C LEU A 551 -30.23 11.21 -1.77
N GLN A 552 -29.79 11.01 -3.02
CA GLN A 552 -30.32 11.75 -4.17
C GLN A 552 -31.80 11.41 -4.45
N ASP A 553 -32.23 10.21 -4.07
CA ASP A 553 -33.63 9.77 -4.17
C ASP A 553 -34.07 9.13 -2.84
N PRO A 554 -34.38 9.95 -1.82
CA PRO A 554 -34.70 9.46 -0.47
C PRO A 554 -35.99 8.63 -0.43
N ASP A 555 -36.92 8.88 -1.35
CA ASP A 555 -38.21 8.20 -1.40
C ASP A 555 -38.03 6.75 -1.92
N ARG A 556 -37.20 6.54 -2.95
CA ARG A 556 -36.82 5.18 -3.38
C ARG A 556 -36.03 4.44 -2.31
N LEU A 557 -35.09 5.12 -1.63
CA LEU A 557 -34.36 4.52 -0.52
C LEU A 557 -35.31 4.02 0.57
N GLU A 558 -36.26 4.86 0.98
CA GLU A 558 -37.26 4.54 1.99
C GLU A 558 -38.16 3.38 1.57
N ALA A 559 -38.57 3.32 0.29
CA ALA A 559 -39.35 2.20 -0.25
C ALA A 559 -38.60 0.86 -0.17
N ILE A 560 -37.31 0.84 -0.53
CA ILE A 560 -36.46 -0.36 -0.45
C ILE A 560 -36.28 -0.82 1.01
N LEU A 561 -36.01 0.12 1.92
CA LEU A 561 -35.79 -0.16 3.35
C LEU A 561 -37.04 -0.70 4.04
N THR A 562 -38.23 -0.25 3.62
CA THR A 562 -39.52 -0.57 4.25
C THR A 562 -40.31 -1.66 3.51
N SER A 563 -39.72 -2.25 2.45
CA SER A 563 -40.32 -3.34 1.69
C SER A 563 -40.73 -4.51 2.59
N LYS A 564 -41.97 -4.98 2.42
CA LYS A 564 -42.51 -6.12 3.20
C LYS A 564 -42.07 -7.48 2.66
N THR A 565 -41.70 -7.54 1.38
CA THR A 565 -41.35 -8.79 0.69
C THR A 565 -39.85 -8.94 0.50
N HIS A 566 -39.15 -7.82 0.25
CA HIS A 566 -37.71 -7.80 -0.04
C HIS A 566 -37.03 -6.67 0.75
N PRO A 567 -37.05 -6.72 2.09
CA PRO A 567 -36.45 -5.65 2.90
C PRO A 567 -34.94 -5.55 2.68
N VAL A 568 -34.37 -4.36 2.88
CA VAL A 568 -32.92 -4.15 2.86
C VAL A 568 -32.53 -3.34 4.09
N GLN A 569 -31.30 -3.52 4.55
CA GLN A 569 -30.72 -2.72 5.62
C GLN A 569 -29.31 -2.25 5.27
N PHE A 570 -28.93 -1.09 5.82
CA PHE A 570 -27.64 -0.45 5.56
C PHE A 570 -26.85 -0.22 6.84
N VAL A 571 -25.54 -0.48 6.75
CA VAL A 571 -24.56 -0.16 7.79
C VAL A 571 -23.52 0.80 7.22
N PHE A 572 -23.50 2.02 7.73
CA PHE A 572 -22.50 3.03 7.41
C PHE A 572 -21.46 3.14 8.52
N ALA A 573 -20.19 3.27 8.16
CA ALA A 573 -19.13 3.58 9.11
C ALA A 573 -17.99 4.35 8.43
N GLY A 574 -17.30 5.23 9.16
CA GLY A 574 -16.18 5.96 8.59
C GLY A 574 -15.96 7.32 9.21
N LYS A 575 -14.81 7.90 8.91
CA LYS A 575 -14.35 9.18 9.48
C LYS A 575 -14.19 10.22 8.37
N ALA A 576 -14.61 11.45 8.61
CA ALA A 576 -14.24 12.60 7.79
C ALA A 576 -12.92 13.19 8.30
N HIS A 577 -12.12 13.82 7.45
CA HIS A 577 -10.92 14.53 7.94
C HIS A 577 -11.34 15.70 8.85
N PRO A 578 -10.60 16.04 9.92
CA PRO A 578 -11.06 17.04 10.89
C PRO A 578 -11.34 18.43 10.28
N ARG A 579 -10.60 18.78 9.21
CA ARG A 579 -10.77 20.01 8.42
C ARG A 579 -11.77 19.88 7.24
N ASP A 580 -12.31 18.70 6.98
CA ASP A 580 -13.24 18.43 5.88
C ASP A 580 -14.69 18.56 6.36
N ASN A 581 -15.17 19.81 6.43
CA ASN A 581 -16.53 20.12 6.88
C ASN A 581 -17.60 19.52 5.96
N GLU A 582 -17.32 19.40 4.66
CA GLU A 582 -18.23 18.77 3.71
C GLU A 582 -18.40 17.28 4.04
N GLY A 583 -17.30 16.56 4.27
CA GLY A 583 -17.31 15.17 4.72
C GLY A 583 -18.07 14.98 6.05
N LYS A 584 -17.93 15.92 7.00
CA LYS A 584 -18.69 15.90 8.26
C LYS A 584 -20.19 16.13 8.04
N ASP A 585 -20.56 17.04 7.15
CA ASP A 585 -21.96 17.28 6.79
C ASP A 585 -22.60 16.07 6.10
N LEU A 586 -21.85 15.35 5.26
CA LEU A 586 -22.33 14.09 4.67
C LEU A 586 -22.70 13.04 5.73
N ILE A 587 -21.85 12.87 6.75
CA ILE A 587 -22.13 11.98 7.90
C ILE A 587 -23.41 12.43 8.61
N ARG A 588 -23.52 13.72 8.90
CA ARG A 588 -24.70 14.31 9.55
C ARG A 588 -25.98 14.01 8.76
N ARG A 589 -26.01 14.25 7.43
CA ARG A 589 -27.18 13.98 6.57
C ARG A 589 -27.61 12.51 6.62
N LEU A 590 -26.67 11.57 6.57
CA LEU A 590 -26.97 10.13 6.68
C LEU A 590 -27.60 9.79 8.04
N ILE A 591 -27.10 10.37 9.12
CA ILE A 591 -27.64 10.16 10.48
C ILE A 591 -29.06 10.71 10.60
N HIS A 592 -29.31 11.92 10.06
CA HIS A 592 -30.65 12.52 10.06
C HIS A 592 -31.65 11.64 9.32
N PHE A 593 -31.28 11.11 8.14
CA PHE A 593 -32.11 10.17 7.41
C PHE A 593 -32.34 8.87 8.20
N ALA A 594 -31.28 8.30 8.78
CA ALA A 594 -31.34 7.08 9.58
C ALA A 594 -32.22 7.22 10.85
N ARG A 595 -32.43 8.42 11.37
CA ARG A 595 -33.24 8.67 12.58
C ARG A 595 -34.76 8.64 12.35
N ARG A 596 -35.23 8.65 11.09
CA ARG A 596 -36.67 8.57 10.80
C ARG A 596 -37.29 7.32 11.43
N ALA A 597 -38.50 7.44 11.97
CA ALA A 597 -39.13 6.41 12.81
C ALA A 597 -39.29 5.05 12.10
N ASN A 598 -39.59 5.07 10.80
CA ASN A 598 -39.71 3.90 9.94
C ASN A 598 -38.37 3.37 9.39
N ILE A 599 -37.27 4.12 9.53
CA ILE A 599 -35.95 3.79 8.99
C ILE A 599 -34.96 3.30 10.06
N ARG A 600 -35.06 3.80 11.29
CA ARG A 600 -34.08 3.61 12.38
C ARG A 600 -33.72 2.15 12.74
N HIS A 601 -34.56 1.19 12.36
CA HIS A 601 -34.28 -0.24 12.55
C HIS A 601 -33.59 -0.90 11.35
N ARG A 602 -33.46 -0.20 10.22
CA ARG A 602 -32.92 -0.71 8.96
C ARG A 602 -31.68 0.05 8.46
N MET A 603 -31.41 1.26 8.95
CA MET A 603 -30.22 2.01 8.57
C MET A 603 -29.50 2.54 9.81
N VAL A 604 -28.20 2.21 9.93
CA VAL A 604 -27.41 2.60 11.10
C VAL A 604 -26.08 3.22 10.68
N PHE A 605 -25.57 4.12 11.52
CA PHE A 605 -24.23 4.67 11.43
C PHE A 605 -23.43 4.27 12.68
N ILE A 606 -22.29 3.61 12.48
CA ILE A 606 -21.40 3.15 13.54
C ILE A 606 -20.18 4.07 13.61
N GLU A 607 -19.93 4.61 14.81
CA GLU A 607 -18.80 5.50 15.08
C GLU A 607 -17.45 4.78 15.08
N ASP A 608 -16.40 5.57 14.88
CA ASP A 608 -15.00 5.22 15.14
C ASP A 608 -14.50 4.01 14.36
N TYR A 609 -14.78 4.00 13.06
CA TYR A 609 -14.31 2.98 12.14
C TYR A 609 -12.79 2.72 12.25
N ASP A 610 -12.44 1.48 12.58
CA ASP A 610 -11.08 0.97 12.73
C ASP A 610 -10.93 -0.45 12.13
N ILE A 611 -9.76 -1.08 12.28
CA ILE A 611 -9.50 -2.45 11.79
C ILE A 611 -10.47 -3.47 12.43
N HIS A 612 -10.86 -3.29 13.68
CA HIS A 612 -11.79 -4.20 14.35
C HIS A 612 -13.15 -4.18 13.69
N LEU A 613 -13.74 -2.99 13.55
CA LEU A 613 -15.06 -2.84 12.93
C LEU A 613 -14.99 -3.25 11.46
N ALA A 614 -13.89 -2.92 10.76
CA ALA A 614 -13.66 -3.35 9.38
C ALA A 614 -13.78 -4.86 9.23
N ARG A 615 -13.15 -5.67 10.11
CA ARG A 615 -13.27 -7.13 10.07
C ARG A 615 -14.72 -7.58 10.14
N HIS A 616 -15.50 -7.08 11.11
CA HIS A 616 -16.92 -7.44 11.22
C HIS A 616 -17.73 -7.08 9.97
N LEU A 617 -17.49 -5.91 9.39
CA LEU A 617 -18.22 -5.46 8.20
C LEU A 617 -17.89 -6.31 6.98
N VAL A 618 -16.60 -6.53 6.69
CA VAL A 618 -16.17 -7.31 5.51
C VAL A 618 -16.41 -8.81 5.65
N HIS A 619 -16.60 -9.31 6.88
CA HIS A 619 -16.96 -10.71 7.13
C HIS A 619 -18.45 -10.97 6.97
N GLY A 620 -19.31 -10.02 7.41
CA GLY A 620 -20.73 -10.28 7.63
C GLY A 620 -21.71 -9.47 6.79
N ALA A 621 -21.27 -8.48 6.00
CA ALA A 621 -22.14 -7.83 5.04
C ALA A 621 -22.50 -8.79 3.90
N ASP A 622 -23.66 -8.63 3.27
CA ASP A 622 -24.00 -9.39 2.06
C ASP A 622 -23.47 -8.68 0.81
N VAL A 623 -23.55 -7.34 0.81
CA VAL A 623 -23.05 -6.48 -0.26
C VAL A 623 -22.13 -5.41 0.30
N TRP A 624 -20.99 -5.21 -0.36
CA TRP A 624 -20.09 -4.11 -0.14
C TRP A 624 -20.28 -3.03 -1.21
N LEU A 625 -20.76 -1.85 -0.79
CA LEU A 625 -21.10 -0.74 -1.70
C LEU A 625 -19.94 0.26 -1.81
N ASN A 626 -19.54 0.57 -3.04
CA ASN A 626 -18.55 1.63 -3.33
C ASN A 626 -19.06 2.55 -4.45
N THR A 627 -19.16 3.84 -4.17
CA THR A 627 -19.66 4.85 -5.13
C THR A 627 -18.64 5.96 -5.45
N PRO A 628 -17.33 5.67 -5.60
CA PRO A 628 -16.35 6.73 -5.87
C PRO A 628 -16.62 7.40 -7.21
N ARG A 629 -16.31 8.69 -7.32
CA ARG A 629 -16.30 9.41 -8.60
C ARG A 629 -15.08 8.94 -9.40
N ARG A 630 -15.33 8.41 -10.60
CA ARG A 630 -14.27 8.00 -11.53
C ARG A 630 -13.54 9.23 -12.10
N PRO A 631 -12.19 9.23 -12.25
CA PRO A 631 -11.22 8.20 -11.86
C PRO A 631 -10.49 8.53 -10.54
N LEU A 632 -11.22 8.97 -9.50
CA LEU A 632 -10.64 9.51 -8.26
C LEU A 632 -10.39 8.43 -7.19
N GLU A 633 -10.68 7.15 -7.46
CA GLU A 633 -10.22 6.02 -6.67
C GLU A 633 -8.95 5.41 -7.27
N ALA A 634 -7.80 5.61 -6.62
CA ALA A 634 -6.55 5.00 -7.08
C ALA A 634 -6.60 3.45 -7.06
N CYS A 635 -7.19 2.85 -6.03
CA CYS A 635 -7.36 1.41 -5.95
C CYS A 635 -8.59 1.05 -5.12
N GLY A 636 -8.47 0.98 -3.79
CA GLY A 636 -9.55 0.65 -2.87
C GLY A 636 -9.52 -0.81 -2.38
N THR A 637 -8.79 -1.09 -1.30
CA THR A 637 -8.58 -2.47 -0.82
C THR A 637 -9.76 -3.07 -0.05
N SER A 638 -10.73 -2.27 0.41
CA SER A 638 -11.82 -2.76 1.25
C SER A 638 -12.76 -3.74 0.54
N GLY A 639 -13.04 -3.50 -0.75
CA GLY A 639 -13.86 -4.42 -1.56
C GLY A 639 -13.18 -5.78 -1.79
N MET A 640 -11.85 -5.81 -1.84
CA MET A 640 -11.07 -7.05 -1.92
C MET A 640 -11.23 -7.89 -0.64
N LYS A 641 -11.26 -7.23 0.54
CA LYS A 641 -11.45 -7.87 1.85
C LYS A 641 -12.84 -8.45 2.01
N ALA A 642 -13.83 -7.75 1.46
CA ALA A 642 -15.19 -8.23 1.41
C ALA A 642 -15.29 -9.45 0.48
N ALA A 643 -14.73 -9.36 -0.73
CA ALA A 643 -14.79 -10.41 -1.75
C ALA A 643 -14.23 -11.77 -1.29
N ILE A 644 -13.10 -11.79 -0.57
CA ILE A 644 -12.52 -13.06 -0.07
C ILE A 644 -13.38 -13.75 1.00
N ASN A 645 -14.32 -13.03 1.63
CA ASN A 645 -15.32 -13.59 2.55
C ASN A 645 -16.65 -13.91 1.84
N GLY A 646 -16.72 -13.84 0.51
CA GLY A 646 -17.94 -14.07 -0.27
C GLY A 646 -18.91 -12.89 -0.26
N VAL A 647 -18.52 -11.73 0.25
CA VAL A 647 -19.34 -10.52 0.19
C VAL A 647 -19.27 -9.94 -1.22
N LEU A 648 -20.42 -9.77 -1.86
CA LEU A 648 -20.49 -9.30 -3.24
C LEU A 648 -20.31 -7.79 -3.34
N ASN A 649 -19.71 -7.31 -4.42
CA ASN A 649 -19.46 -5.89 -4.60
C ASN A 649 -20.49 -5.25 -5.54
N VAL A 650 -20.97 -4.07 -5.17
CA VAL A 650 -21.69 -3.15 -6.07
C VAL A 650 -20.84 -1.89 -6.13
N SER A 651 -20.24 -1.61 -7.29
CA SER A 651 -19.28 -0.51 -7.40
C SER A 651 -19.30 0.19 -8.75
N VAL A 652 -18.99 1.48 -8.76
CA VAL A 652 -18.56 2.18 -9.98
C VAL A 652 -17.31 1.48 -10.53
N LEU A 653 -17.18 1.37 -11.85
CA LEU A 653 -15.94 0.90 -12.49
C LEU A 653 -14.87 1.96 -12.28
N ASP A 654 -14.15 1.89 -11.16
CA ASP A 654 -13.02 2.75 -10.82
C ASP A 654 -12.01 1.98 -9.96
N GLY A 655 -10.76 2.46 -9.92
CA GLY A 655 -9.67 1.83 -9.18
C GLY A 655 -9.54 0.33 -9.43
N TRP A 656 -9.62 -0.46 -8.36
CA TRP A 656 -9.47 -1.92 -8.41
C TRP A 656 -10.62 -2.64 -9.14
N TRP A 657 -11.82 -2.07 -9.14
CA TRP A 657 -13.01 -2.74 -9.66
C TRP A 657 -12.94 -2.90 -11.17
N CYS A 658 -12.22 -2.02 -11.87
CA CYS A 658 -11.92 -2.19 -13.30
C CYS A 658 -11.17 -3.50 -13.60
N GLU A 659 -10.36 -4.00 -12.66
CA GLU A 659 -9.58 -5.23 -12.81
C GLU A 659 -10.34 -6.46 -12.27
N GLY A 660 -11.20 -6.27 -11.27
CA GLY A 660 -11.93 -7.34 -10.59
C GLY A 660 -13.31 -7.68 -11.17
N TYR A 661 -13.94 -6.74 -11.88
CA TYR A 661 -15.33 -6.87 -12.30
C TYR A 661 -15.55 -7.94 -13.37
N SER A 662 -16.55 -8.78 -13.12
CA SER A 662 -17.33 -9.50 -14.13
C SER A 662 -18.78 -9.64 -13.63
N ASP A 663 -19.71 -9.92 -14.55
CA ASP A 663 -21.12 -10.18 -14.25
C ASP A 663 -21.35 -11.37 -13.31
N LYS A 664 -20.36 -12.27 -13.20
CA LYS A 664 -20.37 -13.40 -12.27
C LYS A 664 -19.91 -13.06 -10.84
N ARG A 665 -19.36 -11.87 -10.58
CA ARG A 665 -18.65 -11.56 -9.31
C ARG A 665 -19.26 -10.41 -8.49
N GLY A 666 -20.23 -9.73 -9.06
CA GLY A 666 -20.87 -8.56 -8.49
C GLY A 666 -21.47 -7.69 -9.58
N TRP A 667 -21.69 -6.42 -9.25
CA TRP A 667 -22.37 -5.48 -10.14
C TRP A 667 -21.59 -4.20 -10.32
N ARG A 668 -21.76 -3.58 -11.48
CA ARG A 668 -21.21 -2.27 -11.80
C ARG A 668 -22.29 -1.20 -11.77
N ILE A 669 -21.91 0.01 -11.38
CA ILE A 669 -22.75 1.22 -11.52
C ILE A 669 -22.25 1.96 -12.75
N GLY A 670 -23.12 2.14 -13.75
CA GLY A 670 -22.75 2.69 -15.06
C GLY A 670 -21.86 1.75 -15.88
N ASN A 671 -21.28 2.27 -16.97
CA ASN A 671 -20.38 1.55 -17.87
C ASN A 671 -18.94 2.11 -17.88
N GLY A 672 -18.60 2.98 -16.93
CA GLY A 672 -17.27 3.58 -16.82
C GLY A 672 -17.13 4.89 -17.61
N GLU A 673 -18.24 5.60 -17.78
CA GLU A 673 -18.32 6.90 -18.41
C GLU A 673 -17.56 7.97 -17.59
N GLU A 674 -17.01 8.95 -18.28
CA GLU A 674 -16.38 10.14 -17.67
C GLU A 674 -17.23 11.36 -18.02
N TYR A 675 -17.58 12.14 -17.00
CA TYR A 675 -18.51 13.27 -17.12
C TYR A 675 -17.80 14.57 -16.79
N THR A 676 -18.16 15.64 -17.50
CA THR A 676 -17.64 16.99 -17.25
C THR A 676 -18.41 17.72 -16.14
N ASP A 677 -19.70 17.43 -15.99
CA ASP A 677 -20.55 18.00 -14.93
C ASP A 677 -20.74 16.98 -13.78
N PRO A 678 -20.19 17.27 -12.58
CA PRO A 678 -20.33 16.41 -11.42
C PRO A 678 -21.78 16.17 -10.97
N ALA A 679 -22.66 17.16 -11.11
CA ALA A 679 -24.05 17.09 -10.66
C ALA A 679 -24.89 16.20 -11.58
N TYR A 680 -24.69 16.35 -12.89
CA TYR A 680 -25.29 15.45 -13.88
C TYR A 680 -24.83 14.00 -13.69
N GLN A 681 -23.53 13.78 -13.44
CA GLN A 681 -23.01 12.44 -13.12
C GLN A 681 -23.71 11.83 -11.91
N ASP A 682 -23.86 12.59 -10.82
CA ASP A 682 -24.51 12.09 -9.61
C ASP A 682 -25.99 11.73 -9.85
N ALA A 683 -26.70 12.50 -10.66
CA ALA A 683 -28.08 12.19 -11.03
C ALA A 683 -28.18 10.88 -11.84
N VAL A 684 -27.35 10.73 -12.88
CA VAL A 684 -27.34 9.54 -13.75
C VAL A 684 -26.92 8.29 -12.98
N GLU A 685 -25.83 8.37 -12.22
CA GLU A 685 -25.29 7.22 -11.50
C GLU A 685 -26.12 6.84 -10.27
N SER A 686 -26.85 7.80 -9.66
CA SER A 686 -27.85 7.48 -8.64
C SER A 686 -28.97 6.60 -9.24
N GLN A 687 -29.51 6.98 -10.41
CA GLN A 687 -30.52 6.18 -11.09
C GLN A 687 -29.98 4.80 -11.49
N ALA A 688 -28.74 4.73 -11.99
CA ALA A 688 -28.09 3.47 -12.30
C ALA A 688 -27.91 2.58 -11.06
N LEU A 689 -27.50 3.16 -9.92
CA LEU A 689 -27.36 2.45 -8.65
C LEU A 689 -28.69 1.85 -8.22
N TYR A 690 -29.77 2.62 -8.21
CA TYR A 690 -31.09 2.10 -7.84
C TYR A 690 -31.57 1.01 -8.79
N ASN A 691 -31.38 1.18 -10.10
CA ASN A 691 -31.77 0.17 -11.08
C ASN A 691 -31.05 -1.15 -10.86
N VAL A 692 -29.75 -1.12 -10.54
CA VAL A 692 -28.98 -2.31 -10.19
C VAL A 692 -29.47 -2.94 -8.89
N LEU A 693 -29.73 -2.12 -7.85
CA LEU A 693 -30.24 -2.62 -6.57
C LEU A 693 -31.60 -3.31 -6.71
N GLU A 694 -32.57 -2.63 -7.33
CA GLU A 694 -33.97 -3.06 -7.42
C GLU A 694 -34.18 -4.23 -8.39
N ASN A 695 -33.48 -4.23 -9.53
CA ASN A 695 -33.72 -5.22 -10.60
C ASN A 695 -32.76 -6.41 -10.57
N GLU A 696 -31.60 -6.28 -9.94
CA GLU A 696 -30.58 -7.33 -9.96
C GLU A 696 -30.18 -7.81 -8.56
N VAL A 697 -29.69 -6.91 -7.70
CA VAL A 697 -29.10 -7.28 -6.40
C VAL A 697 -30.15 -7.85 -5.46
N ILE A 698 -31.22 -7.09 -5.22
CA ILE A 698 -32.28 -7.47 -4.27
C ILE A 698 -33.00 -8.73 -4.74
N PRO A 699 -33.46 -8.85 -6.00
CA PRO A 699 -34.07 -10.08 -6.49
C PRO A 699 -33.14 -11.29 -6.40
N CYS A 700 -31.84 -11.14 -6.71
CA CYS A 700 -30.88 -12.25 -6.65
C CYS A 700 -30.71 -12.81 -5.23
N PHE A 701 -30.70 -11.96 -4.20
CA PHE A 701 -30.56 -12.41 -2.80
C PHE A 701 -31.79 -13.17 -2.27
N TYR A 702 -32.97 -12.74 -2.70
CA TYR A 702 -34.26 -13.26 -2.27
C TYR A 702 -34.84 -14.34 -3.21
N ASP A 703 -34.16 -14.67 -4.32
CA ASP A 703 -34.49 -15.81 -5.19
C ASP A 703 -34.23 -17.14 -4.46
N ARG A 704 -35.18 -17.50 -3.59
CA ARG A 704 -35.15 -18.65 -2.69
C ARG A 704 -36.44 -19.45 -2.88
N LYS A 705 -36.46 -20.30 -3.90
CA LYS A 705 -37.59 -21.19 -4.16
C LYS A 705 -37.83 -22.05 -2.91
N ASN A 706 -39.05 -22.04 -2.38
CA ASN A 706 -39.46 -22.85 -1.22
C ASN A 706 -38.58 -22.77 0.04
N GLY A 707 -37.83 -21.68 0.24
CA GLY A 707 -36.92 -21.53 1.39
C GLY A 707 -35.49 -22.06 1.17
N ASP A 708 -35.15 -22.44 -0.06
CA ASP A 708 -33.81 -22.88 -0.44
C ASP A 708 -32.76 -21.76 -0.34
N ILE A 709 -31.49 -22.14 -0.38
CA ILE A 709 -30.36 -21.20 -0.46
C ILE A 709 -30.30 -20.53 -1.84
N PRO A 710 -29.88 -19.25 -1.94
CA PRO A 710 -29.86 -18.53 -3.22
C PRO A 710 -28.70 -19.01 -4.11
N ALA A 711 -28.95 -20.01 -4.95
CA ALA A 711 -27.91 -20.70 -5.74
C ALA A 711 -27.10 -19.76 -6.65
N ARG A 712 -27.77 -18.81 -7.32
CA ARG A 712 -27.08 -17.79 -8.15
C ARG A 712 -26.15 -16.93 -7.29
N TRP A 713 -26.60 -16.52 -6.12
CA TRP A 713 -25.81 -15.72 -5.18
C TRP A 713 -24.55 -16.48 -4.75
N LEU A 714 -24.68 -17.74 -4.34
CA LEU A 714 -23.57 -18.60 -3.91
C LEU A 714 -22.52 -18.84 -5.00
N MET A 715 -22.95 -19.07 -6.24
CA MET A 715 -22.04 -19.09 -7.39
C MET A 715 -21.25 -17.77 -7.49
N MET A 716 -21.92 -16.63 -7.34
CA MET A 716 -21.24 -15.32 -7.38
C MET A 716 -20.28 -15.15 -6.19
N MET A 717 -20.63 -15.66 -5.00
CA MET A 717 -19.75 -15.63 -3.82
C MET A 717 -18.43 -16.36 -4.11
N LYS A 718 -18.51 -17.59 -4.63
CA LYS A 718 -17.34 -18.41 -4.99
C LYS A 718 -16.48 -17.72 -6.05
N GLU A 719 -17.08 -17.20 -7.12
CA GLU A 719 -16.37 -16.44 -8.16
C GLU A 719 -15.68 -15.18 -7.61
N SER A 720 -16.31 -14.49 -6.65
CA SER A 720 -15.74 -13.32 -5.98
C SER A 720 -14.54 -13.70 -5.10
N MET A 721 -14.64 -14.80 -4.35
CA MET A 721 -13.54 -15.34 -3.54
C MET A 721 -12.34 -15.73 -4.41
N LYS A 722 -12.58 -16.44 -5.52
CA LYS A 722 -11.56 -16.83 -6.50
C LYS A 722 -10.81 -15.61 -7.05
N MET A 723 -11.55 -14.57 -7.45
CA MET A 723 -10.99 -13.30 -7.92
C MET A 723 -10.13 -12.61 -6.84
N ALA A 724 -10.61 -12.54 -5.60
CA ALA A 724 -9.86 -11.92 -4.51
C ALA A 724 -8.57 -12.70 -4.19
N MET A 725 -8.65 -14.03 -4.18
CA MET A 725 -7.52 -14.92 -3.90
C MET A 725 -6.42 -14.84 -4.96
N ARG A 726 -6.80 -14.83 -6.24
CA ARG A 726 -5.85 -14.81 -7.36
C ARG A 726 -5.32 -13.42 -7.67
N ILE A 727 -6.23 -12.47 -7.88
CA ILE A 727 -5.87 -11.16 -8.39
C ILE A 727 -5.46 -10.26 -7.23
N PHE A 728 -6.18 -10.25 -6.11
CA PHE A 728 -6.00 -9.23 -5.07
C PHE A 728 -5.29 -9.73 -3.81
N CYS A 729 -4.43 -10.72 -3.93
CA CYS A 729 -3.57 -11.19 -2.84
C CYS A 729 -2.30 -10.34 -2.69
N SER A 730 -1.97 -9.97 -1.45
CA SER A 730 -0.72 -9.25 -1.12
C SER A 730 0.54 -10.08 -1.39
N HIS A 731 0.48 -11.42 -1.33
CA HIS A 731 1.63 -12.27 -1.70
C HIS A 731 1.98 -12.10 -3.19
N ARG A 732 0.96 -12.05 -4.06
CA ARG A 732 1.11 -11.75 -5.49
C ARG A 732 1.69 -10.35 -5.69
N MET A 733 1.12 -9.36 -5.02
CA MET A 733 1.59 -7.96 -5.06
C MET A 733 3.07 -7.84 -4.65
N VAL A 734 3.45 -8.43 -3.50
CA VAL A 734 4.82 -8.37 -2.98
C VAL A 734 5.78 -9.19 -3.86
N ALA A 735 5.36 -10.32 -4.43
CA ALA A 735 6.13 -11.07 -5.42
C ALA A 735 6.42 -10.25 -6.69
N GLU A 736 5.44 -9.45 -7.15
CA GLU A 736 5.65 -8.51 -8.25
C GLU A 736 6.65 -7.41 -7.89
N TYR A 737 6.53 -6.78 -6.71
CA TYR A 737 7.53 -5.80 -6.24
C TYR A 737 8.93 -6.45 -6.18
N HIS A 738 9.01 -7.65 -5.63
CA HIS A 738 10.27 -8.37 -5.47
C HIS A 738 10.93 -8.67 -6.82
N SER A 739 10.19 -9.27 -7.76
CA SER A 739 10.71 -9.68 -9.07
C SER A 739 10.98 -8.51 -10.01
N ARG A 740 10.08 -7.52 -10.06
CA ARG A 740 10.15 -6.43 -11.02
C ARG A 740 11.04 -5.28 -10.55
N PHE A 741 11.08 -5.01 -9.24
CA PHE A 741 11.75 -3.83 -8.69
C PHE A 741 12.88 -4.18 -7.72
N TYR A 742 12.63 -4.94 -6.64
CA TYR A 742 13.64 -5.14 -5.59
C TYR A 742 14.86 -5.93 -6.06
N GLN A 743 14.66 -7.05 -6.76
CA GLN A 743 15.77 -7.86 -7.26
C GLN A 743 16.61 -7.10 -8.31
N PRO A 744 16.03 -6.48 -9.34
CA PRO A 744 16.78 -5.63 -10.26
C PRO A 744 17.52 -4.48 -9.57
N ALA A 745 16.87 -3.76 -8.65
CA ALA A 745 17.48 -2.67 -7.90
C ALA A 745 18.67 -3.15 -7.04
N LYS A 746 18.54 -4.33 -6.40
CA LYS A 746 19.62 -4.97 -5.64
C LYS A 746 20.80 -5.30 -6.54
N SER A 747 20.56 -5.90 -7.71
CA SER A 747 21.63 -6.23 -8.66
C SER A 747 22.38 -4.97 -9.09
N ARG A 748 21.64 -3.91 -9.46
CA ARG A 748 22.23 -2.61 -9.82
C ARG A 748 23.01 -1.97 -8.68
N MET A 749 22.54 -2.07 -7.44
CA MET A 749 23.31 -1.60 -6.28
C MET A 749 24.65 -2.32 -6.22
N THR A 750 24.66 -3.63 -6.37
CA THR A 750 25.88 -4.46 -6.31
C THR A 750 26.86 -4.10 -7.43
N GLU A 751 26.36 -3.99 -8.67
CA GLU A 751 27.15 -3.63 -9.86
C GLU A 751 27.74 -2.22 -9.75
N LEU A 752 26.92 -1.22 -9.44
CA LEU A 752 27.30 0.20 -9.46
C LEU A 752 28.27 0.60 -8.35
N VAL A 753 28.32 -0.14 -7.24
CA VAL A 753 29.29 0.12 -6.16
C VAL A 753 30.53 -0.78 -6.22
N SER A 754 30.50 -1.80 -7.07
CA SER A 754 31.66 -2.66 -7.31
C SER A 754 32.82 -1.89 -7.94
N GLN A 755 34.05 -2.42 -7.82
CA GLN A 755 35.24 -1.85 -8.47
C GLN A 755 35.42 -0.33 -8.20
N ASN A 756 35.16 0.11 -6.96
CA ASN A 756 35.19 1.52 -6.56
C ASN A 756 34.22 2.41 -7.37
N ALA A 757 33.03 1.87 -7.67
CA ALA A 757 31.96 2.53 -8.40
C ALA A 757 32.33 3.02 -9.81
N GLN A 758 33.25 2.32 -10.50
CA GLN A 758 33.74 2.71 -11.81
C GLN A 758 32.61 2.93 -12.83
N GLU A 759 31.64 2.01 -12.91
CA GLU A 759 30.49 2.13 -13.83
C GLU A 759 29.66 3.39 -13.57
N ALA A 760 29.45 3.74 -12.30
CA ALA A 760 28.71 4.95 -11.92
C ALA A 760 29.49 6.23 -12.27
N VAL A 761 30.83 6.21 -12.13
CA VAL A 761 31.70 7.32 -12.53
C VAL A 761 31.64 7.55 -14.05
N GLU A 762 31.75 6.47 -14.82
CA GLU A 762 31.66 6.51 -16.29
C GLU A 762 30.27 6.98 -16.75
N SER A 763 29.21 6.51 -16.10
CA SER A 763 27.83 6.93 -16.38
C SER A 763 27.60 8.41 -16.11
N ALA A 764 28.13 8.94 -15.01
CA ALA A 764 28.03 10.36 -14.67
C ALA A 764 28.78 11.25 -15.69
N ALA A 765 29.99 10.84 -16.08
CA ALA A 765 30.77 11.54 -17.11
C ALA A 765 30.07 11.52 -18.48
N ARG A 766 29.48 10.38 -18.84
CA ARG A 766 28.68 10.23 -20.06
C ARG A 766 27.46 11.15 -20.04
N LEU A 767 26.72 11.20 -18.93
CA LEU A 767 25.53 12.04 -18.81
C LEU A 767 25.87 13.53 -18.96
N GLU A 768 26.96 13.98 -18.34
CA GLU A 768 27.43 15.37 -18.44
C GLU A 768 27.83 15.73 -19.88
N ARG A 769 28.56 14.84 -20.57
CA ARG A 769 28.87 14.99 -21.99
C ARG A 769 27.60 15.11 -22.82
N LEU A 770 26.62 14.21 -22.63
CA LEU A 770 25.33 14.29 -23.33
C LEU A 770 24.63 15.63 -23.08
N ARG A 771 24.57 16.13 -21.83
CA ARG A 771 23.97 17.44 -21.51
C ARG A 771 24.56 18.59 -22.32
N SER A 772 25.88 18.61 -22.49
CA SER A 772 26.55 19.66 -23.26
C SER A 772 26.27 19.59 -24.77
N LEU A 773 26.14 18.37 -25.32
CA LEU A 773 26.11 18.13 -26.76
C LEU A 773 24.68 17.99 -27.33
N TRP A 774 23.70 17.58 -26.53
CA TRP A 774 22.37 17.17 -27.02
C TRP A 774 21.62 18.27 -27.78
N LYS A 775 21.78 19.53 -27.35
CA LYS A 775 21.15 20.70 -27.98
C LYS A 775 21.51 20.88 -29.47
N HIS A 776 22.58 20.24 -29.92
CA HIS A 776 23.07 20.29 -31.29
C HIS A 776 22.48 19.20 -32.20
N ILE A 777 21.75 18.22 -31.66
CA ILE A 777 21.09 17.19 -32.47
C ILE A 777 20.01 17.85 -33.32
N ARG A 778 19.95 17.46 -34.60
CA ARG A 778 18.91 17.84 -35.55
C ARG A 778 18.49 16.61 -36.34
N ILE A 779 17.18 16.48 -36.58
CA ILE A 779 16.58 15.38 -37.32
C ILE A 779 15.83 16.00 -38.48
N GLU A 780 16.01 15.47 -39.69
CA GLU A 780 15.18 15.85 -40.84
C GLU A 780 13.87 15.07 -40.84
N GLU A 781 12.80 15.67 -41.38
CA GLU A 781 11.51 14.99 -41.49
C GLU A 781 11.67 13.60 -42.17
N PRO A 782 11.16 12.52 -41.55
CA PRO A 782 11.30 11.20 -42.13
C PRO A 782 10.54 11.08 -43.44
N ILE A 783 11.19 10.52 -44.45
CA ILE A 783 10.64 10.31 -45.79
C ILE A 783 10.38 8.83 -46.05
N ARG A 784 9.31 8.53 -46.76
CA ARG A 784 8.99 7.18 -47.24
C ARG A 784 9.58 6.95 -48.63
N GLU A 785 9.99 5.72 -48.92
CA GLU A 785 10.56 5.36 -50.22
C GLU A 785 9.49 5.31 -51.33
N ASN A 786 8.26 4.93 -51.00
CA ASN A 786 7.15 4.78 -51.95
C ASN A 786 5.95 5.68 -51.58
N ASP A 787 5.42 6.39 -52.57
CA ASP A 787 4.15 7.13 -52.45
C ASP A 787 2.94 6.25 -52.83
N GLY A 788 1.83 6.41 -52.11
CA GLY A 788 0.57 5.72 -52.41
C GLY A 788 -0.15 5.17 -51.18
N HIS A 789 -1.19 4.36 -51.43
CA HIS A 789 -1.93 3.63 -50.40
C HIS A 789 -1.34 2.24 -50.21
N PHE A 790 -1.18 1.83 -48.96
CA PHE A 790 -0.72 0.48 -48.60
C PHE A 790 -1.89 -0.41 -48.19
N ARG A 791 -1.80 -1.69 -48.53
CA ARG A 791 -2.74 -2.73 -48.09
C ARG A 791 -2.23 -3.42 -46.82
N VAL A 792 -3.16 -3.99 -46.05
CA VAL A 792 -2.80 -4.80 -44.87
C VAL A 792 -1.93 -5.98 -45.32
N GLY A 793 -0.77 -6.15 -44.66
CA GLY A 793 0.26 -7.13 -44.99
C GLY A 793 1.41 -6.60 -45.84
N GLU A 794 1.30 -5.40 -46.42
CA GLU A 794 2.41 -4.73 -47.12
C GLU A 794 3.37 -4.05 -46.12
N SER A 795 4.60 -3.83 -46.56
CA SER A 795 5.61 -3.08 -45.80
C SER A 795 6.26 -2.02 -46.67
N PHE A 796 6.67 -0.92 -46.06
CA PHE A 796 7.40 0.16 -46.72
C PHE A 796 8.58 0.62 -45.89
N ARG A 797 9.59 1.17 -46.56
CA ARG A 797 10.79 1.70 -45.94
C ARG A 797 10.64 3.18 -45.62
N VAL A 798 11.11 3.56 -44.44
CA VAL A 798 11.20 4.96 -43.99
C VAL A 798 12.66 5.30 -43.74
N MET A 799 13.07 6.50 -44.14
CA MET A 799 14.44 7.00 -43.98
C MET A 799 14.42 8.40 -43.35
N THR A 800 15.43 8.73 -42.55
CA THR A 800 15.64 10.07 -42.00
C THR A 800 17.13 10.36 -41.90
N THR A 801 17.51 11.61 -42.15
CA THR A 801 18.87 12.10 -41.90
C THR A 801 18.94 12.68 -40.50
N VAL A 802 19.92 12.24 -39.71
CA VAL A 802 20.16 12.71 -38.35
C VAL A 802 21.55 13.31 -38.25
N ASN A 803 21.63 14.56 -37.81
CA ASN A 803 22.87 15.21 -37.41
C ASN A 803 23.06 15.03 -35.90
N LEU A 804 24.02 14.19 -35.52
CA LEU A 804 24.39 13.94 -34.12
C LEU A 804 25.51 14.86 -33.62
N GLY A 805 26.09 15.69 -34.48
CA GLY A 805 27.25 16.52 -34.16
C GLY A 805 28.43 15.67 -33.65
N GLU A 806 28.83 15.90 -32.40
CA GLU A 806 29.93 15.18 -31.73
C GLU A 806 29.49 13.92 -30.96
N ILE A 807 28.18 13.61 -30.94
CA ILE A 807 27.64 12.41 -30.30
C ILE A 807 27.83 11.21 -31.23
N ARG A 808 28.31 10.08 -30.70
CA ARG A 808 28.56 8.89 -31.53
C ARG A 808 27.26 8.10 -31.77
N PRO A 809 27.07 7.48 -32.95
CA PRO A 809 25.88 6.69 -33.27
C PRO A 809 25.56 5.56 -32.28
N ASP A 810 26.54 4.97 -31.62
CA ASP A 810 26.35 3.91 -30.63
C ASP A 810 25.98 4.44 -29.24
N GLU A 811 25.99 5.75 -29.02
CA GLU A 811 25.55 6.39 -27.78
C GLU A 811 24.05 6.73 -27.78
N VAL A 812 23.38 6.60 -28.92
CA VAL A 812 21.97 6.95 -29.12
C VAL A 812 21.20 5.83 -29.79
N ASP A 813 19.88 5.84 -29.61
CA ASP A 813 18.95 5.09 -30.43
C ASP A 813 18.13 6.09 -31.26
N VAL A 814 18.07 5.85 -32.58
CA VAL A 814 17.19 6.58 -33.49
C VAL A 814 15.95 5.73 -33.70
N GLU A 815 14.78 6.29 -33.44
CA GLU A 815 13.52 5.57 -33.47
C GLU A 815 12.52 6.28 -34.38
N LEU A 816 11.80 5.49 -35.18
CA LEU A 816 10.59 5.94 -35.84
C LEU A 816 9.41 5.76 -34.89
N TYR A 817 8.74 6.85 -34.55
CA TYR A 817 7.51 6.84 -33.78
C TYR A 817 6.31 6.93 -34.71
N TYR A 818 5.47 5.89 -34.76
CA TYR A 818 4.36 5.79 -35.72
C TYR A 818 3.11 5.18 -35.10
N GLY A 819 1.94 5.51 -35.65
CA GLY A 819 0.66 5.02 -35.12
C GLY A 819 -0.55 5.55 -35.86
N ILE A 820 -1.75 5.19 -35.38
CA ILE A 820 -3.02 5.66 -35.95
C ILE A 820 -3.26 7.12 -35.52
N LEU A 821 -3.55 8.00 -36.48
CA LEU A 821 -3.85 9.40 -36.23
C LEU A 821 -5.16 9.55 -35.44
N LYS A 822 -5.10 10.26 -34.31
CA LYS A 822 -6.24 10.72 -33.52
C LYS A 822 -6.71 12.11 -33.97
N SER A 823 -5.75 12.99 -34.27
CA SER A 823 -5.93 14.32 -34.86
C SER A 823 -4.77 14.61 -35.82
N VAL A 824 -4.70 15.81 -36.39
CA VAL A 824 -3.62 16.19 -37.33
C VAL A 824 -2.23 16.01 -36.69
N ASP A 825 -2.08 16.38 -35.41
CA ASP A 825 -0.79 16.38 -34.71
C ASP A 825 -0.67 15.32 -33.60
N ALA A 826 -1.60 14.37 -33.49
CA ALA A 826 -1.57 13.40 -32.39
C ALA A 826 -1.90 11.97 -32.83
N LEU A 827 -1.14 11.01 -32.28
CA LEU A 827 -1.37 9.57 -32.43
C LEU A 827 -2.25 9.04 -31.29
N SER A 828 -3.06 8.02 -31.58
CA SER A 828 -3.93 7.34 -30.60
C SER A 828 -3.19 6.29 -29.77
N LEU A 829 -2.29 5.55 -30.41
CA LEU A 829 -1.26 4.70 -29.80
C LEU A 829 -0.04 4.77 -30.72
N GLY A 830 1.07 5.26 -30.20
CA GLY A 830 2.33 5.25 -30.92
C GLY A 830 3.17 4.02 -30.59
N HIS A 831 3.85 3.52 -31.60
CA HIS A 831 4.84 2.45 -31.55
C HIS A 831 6.19 3.02 -31.95
N CYS A 832 7.25 2.46 -31.37
CA CYS A 832 8.63 2.81 -31.69
C CYS A 832 9.26 1.66 -32.45
N GLU A 833 9.80 1.94 -33.64
CA GLU A 833 10.64 1.02 -34.38
C GLU A 833 12.06 1.59 -34.43
N ARG A 834 13.06 0.79 -34.06
CA ARG A 834 14.46 1.23 -34.11
C ARG A 834 14.90 1.37 -35.56
N MET A 835 15.55 2.48 -35.88
CA MET A 835 16.12 2.72 -37.20
C MET A 835 17.59 2.33 -37.22
N ASP A 836 18.00 1.59 -38.25
CA ASP A 836 19.38 1.17 -38.46
C ASP A 836 20.15 2.22 -39.27
N MET A 837 21.40 2.46 -38.90
CA MET A 837 22.29 3.37 -39.64
C MET A 837 22.67 2.71 -40.98
N LEU A 838 22.32 3.36 -42.09
CA LEU A 838 22.64 2.92 -43.45
C LEU A 838 23.95 3.49 -43.96
N GLN A 839 24.16 4.79 -43.75
CA GLN A 839 25.29 5.51 -44.33
C GLN A 839 25.74 6.65 -43.42
N ALA A 840 27.05 6.85 -43.33
CA ALA A 840 27.64 8.04 -42.73
C ALA A 840 27.99 9.04 -43.84
N HIS A 841 27.43 10.25 -43.79
CA HIS A 841 27.70 11.32 -44.76
C HIS A 841 28.91 12.20 -44.37
N GLY A 842 29.49 11.96 -43.19
CA GLY A 842 30.58 12.77 -42.63
C GLY A 842 30.07 13.92 -41.76
N ASN A 843 30.96 14.58 -41.02
CA ASN A 843 30.65 15.73 -40.15
C ASN A 843 29.51 15.50 -39.12
N GLY A 844 29.36 14.28 -38.61
CA GLY A 844 28.32 13.94 -37.62
C GLY A 844 26.93 13.68 -38.23
N VAL A 845 26.81 13.61 -39.55
CA VAL A 845 25.54 13.36 -40.26
C VAL A 845 25.44 11.91 -40.71
N TYR A 846 24.31 11.27 -40.40
CA TYR A 846 24.05 9.86 -40.66
C TYR A 846 22.65 9.65 -41.25
N LEU A 847 22.52 8.73 -42.19
CA LEU A 847 21.25 8.29 -42.75
C LEU A 847 20.78 7.03 -42.02
N TYR A 848 19.55 7.07 -41.49
CA TYR A 848 18.91 5.96 -40.78
C TYR A 848 17.72 5.43 -41.57
N SER A 849 17.40 4.14 -41.43
CA SER A 849 16.18 3.56 -42.01
C SER A 849 15.57 2.44 -41.18
N CYS A 850 14.26 2.24 -41.32
CA CYS A 850 13.56 1.05 -40.84
C CYS A 850 12.47 0.63 -41.84
N ASN A 851 11.95 -0.59 -41.69
CA ASN A 851 10.83 -1.09 -42.45
C ASN A 851 9.60 -1.18 -41.55
N ILE A 852 8.46 -0.61 -41.99
CA ILE A 852 7.20 -0.65 -41.25
C ILE A 852 6.22 -1.59 -41.96
N SER A 853 5.61 -2.50 -41.20
CA SER A 853 4.56 -3.41 -41.69
C SER A 853 3.16 -2.89 -41.35
N CYS A 854 2.30 -2.83 -42.37
CA CYS A 854 0.91 -2.39 -42.25
C CYS A 854 0.02 -3.54 -41.75
N ASN A 855 -0.12 -3.70 -40.44
CA ASN A 855 -0.85 -4.85 -39.86
C ASN A 855 -2.37 -4.62 -39.73
N VAL A 856 -2.82 -3.36 -39.67
CA VAL A 856 -4.23 -3.00 -39.45
C VAL A 856 -4.62 -1.85 -40.38
N SER A 857 -5.85 -1.82 -40.87
CA SER A 857 -6.36 -0.71 -41.67
C SER A 857 -6.57 0.54 -40.82
N GLY A 858 -6.23 1.72 -41.36
CA GLY A 858 -6.35 2.99 -40.64
C GLY A 858 -5.58 4.12 -41.32
N ARG A 859 -5.76 5.34 -40.80
CA ARG A 859 -4.94 6.50 -41.20
C ARG A 859 -3.76 6.62 -40.24
N TYR A 860 -2.54 6.48 -40.75
CA TYR A 860 -1.32 6.49 -39.93
C TYR A 860 -0.54 7.79 -40.09
N GLY A 861 0.21 8.14 -39.06
CA GLY A 861 1.24 9.17 -39.08
C GLY A 861 2.52 8.61 -38.46
N PHE A 862 3.66 9.19 -38.81
CA PHE A 862 4.95 8.86 -38.23
C PHE A 862 5.85 10.09 -38.13
N THR A 863 6.76 10.09 -37.16
CA THR A 863 7.86 11.04 -37.00
C THR A 863 9.10 10.26 -36.51
N ALA A 864 10.26 10.89 -36.48
CA ALA A 864 11.49 10.29 -35.97
C ALA A 864 11.94 11.00 -34.68
N ARG A 865 12.63 10.28 -33.82
CA ARG A 865 13.28 10.83 -32.63
C ARG A 865 14.65 10.23 -32.38
N VAL A 866 15.44 10.95 -31.60
CA VAL A 866 16.72 10.47 -31.05
C VAL A 866 16.61 10.46 -29.53
N ILE A 867 17.01 9.34 -28.91
CA ILE A 867 17.09 9.16 -27.46
C ILE A 867 18.45 8.55 -27.05
N PRO A 868 18.95 8.73 -25.82
CA PRO A 868 20.19 8.10 -25.37
C PRO A 868 20.05 6.59 -25.32
N LYS A 869 21.11 5.89 -25.72
CA LYS A 869 21.20 4.44 -25.52
C LYS A 869 21.59 4.13 -24.08
N GLY A 870 20.79 3.33 -23.38
CA GLY A 870 21.08 2.90 -22.02
C GLY A 870 19.85 2.32 -21.32
N ASP A 871 19.87 2.35 -20.00
CA ASP A 871 18.73 1.92 -19.19
C ASP A 871 17.61 2.97 -19.14
N ASP A 872 16.49 2.61 -18.51
CA ASP A 872 15.30 3.46 -18.42
C ASP A 872 15.59 4.79 -17.72
N ARG A 873 16.57 4.85 -16.81
CA ARG A 873 16.93 6.07 -16.10
C ARG A 873 17.49 7.15 -17.02
N ILE A 874 18.35 6.78 -17.97
CA ILE A 874 18.92 7.73 -18.94
C ILE A 874 17.97 8.00 -20.11
N ARG A 875 17.21 6.98 -20.54
CA ARG A 875 16.22 7.09 -21.62
C ARG A 875 15.04 8.00 -21.25
N PHE A 876 14.52 7.86 -20.04
CA PHE A 876 13.30 8.53 -19.58
C PHE A 876 13.56 9.50 -18.43
N ALA A 877 14.76 10.10 -18.39
CA ALA A 877 15.09 11.12 -17.41
C ALA A 877 14.08 12.29 -17.49
N PRO A 878 13.51 12.75 -16.35
CA PRO A 878 12.68 13.96 -16.31
C PRO A 878 13.43 15.18 -16.89
N GLY A 879 12.81 15.90 -17.84
CA GLY A 879 13.48 16.98 -18.59
C GLY A 879 14.71 16.51 -19.39
N GLY A 880 14.69 15.24 -19.81
CA GLY A 880 15.82 14.53 -20.39
C GLY A 880 16.05 14.76 -21.89
N PHE A 881 16.66 13.76 -22.50
CA PHE A 881 17.31 13.84 -23.80
C PHE A 881 16.43 13.28 -24.89
N ILE A 882 15.53 14.09 -25.44
CA ILE A 882 14.74 13.69 -26.60
C ILE A 882 14.80 14.81 -27.62
N THR A 883 15.08 14.44 -28.86
CA THR A 883 14.97 15.36 -29.99
C THR A 883 14.02 14.71 -30.98
N TRP A 884 12.97 15.45 -31.36
CA TRP A 884 12.00 15.07 -32.37
C TRP A 884 12.34 15.75 -33.70
N ALA A 885 11.91 15.16 -34.82
CA ALA A 885 11.99 15.76 -36.15
C ALA A 885 11.11 17.00 -36.30
#